data_AF-A0AAU5SGW5-F1
#
_entry.id   AF-A0AAU5SGW5-F1
#
_cell.length_a   1.000
_cell.length_b   1.000
_cell.length_c   1.000
_cell.angle_alpha   90.00
_cell.angle_beta   90.00
_cell.angle_gamma   90.00
#
_symmetry.space_group_name_H-M   'P 1'
#
loop_
_entity.id
_entity.type
_entity.pdbx_description
1 polymer ?
#
loop_
_entity_poly.entity_id
_entity_poly.type
_entity_poly.pdbx_seq_one_letter_code
_entity_poly.pdbx_strand_id
1 'polypeptide(L)'
;MAKWLRQSRARSLTATGVALAVLASLLYVLWPGGSSGSGGSGDAKHEASAPHVSPARQGASAARELSALPAVSLSMVYAPAEHRSMTRANLTVTSTGQASGTLSEPVAGKSTLAWAGDQLYLKGDSAFWAQQEPLFGTDLTSTGHWVAPQKRSGYYMLDGFGVDAGSLTPASLAALVRQVTSDPEAVREDGATFQGRNAVSYTSQGWTVVLASAAPYSVLAIGGDPGGDSPVKSATWHSARRTGDAAVPAGPRTDAVPADDSDYSSYLLLEPKPATTEQAGSVPATTASAVATAVPPATSAEATSKTMGPDFTITSNSPYLCTTDPCAYSFTVTNSGDQAGAATLYLTLPQVPDQPHPLGTLQPKQSKTVSGSRPNIAPPGKTVTHTDYAWVYSAAEYGSDPKVGSRLHARNLQPDDVSVGTPLKPTVAKLLDQMTKDRPTSDTEAGSKSVDALEGADDQGELPDLGEIVDSGRLDNPQDLRTILPTTDKVENQRVLEQIAALLLADPQAHVTWSVPSTTAGAAPPADYLYTTTEQGRPAKRAVKTETVRSPAELGSQARIGAAQLNGEQPDSSAGGGQRVRSGYERVLRLDLEPFVGPLLDLATTQDLEHLLSTGQQFQQLRDSLCEANGGGPRVDRLVIVNGSGTHQWTDPSQVGARCVSGGTSPSPSPSTSTTPDSKPTCLTQRPPAGVAESSGAGWIYYAPTGSHQRATAATACLKNPLGTGTASNSNSPGMTTARNRAKALLPGVPGVLVNSCHLIPKEFGGRGIQRNLTPCWATPVNVGEMTDIQTAVRAFLNKRGTVRMTVTAQYKDTAAVIPYAFTFQITAWDSRGNPYPLAVPGGGTVQNVKGGKNLSP
;
A
#
# COMPACT_ATOMS: atom_id res chain seq x y z
N MET A 1 23.98 35.90 -50.05
CA MET A 1 23.30 36.81 -51.01
C MET A 1 22.42 35.98 -51.95
N ALA A 2 21.27 36.53 -52.39
CA ALA A 2 20.43 36.17 -53.57
C ALA A 2 20.30 34.67 -54.00
N LYS A 3 19.10 34.06 -53.91
CA LYS A 3 18.03 33.97 -54.97
C LYS A 3 18.48 33.21 -56.25
N TRP A 4 17.70 32.33 -56.89
CA TRP A 4 16.23 32.26 -57.09
C TRP A 4 15.77 30.82 -57.49
N LEU A 5 14.63 30.60 -58.18
CA LEU A 5 13.33 30.21 -57.61
C LEU A 5 12.37 29.63 -58.69
N ARG A 6 11.82 28.40 -58.53
CA ARG A 6 10.56 27.85 -59.16
C ARG A 6 10.27 26.44 -58.62
N GLN A 7 9.14 26.05 -58.00
CA GLN A 7 7.69 26.27 -58.17
C GLN A 7 7.02 25.63 -59.40
N SER A 8 6.06 24.73 -59.12
CA SER A 8 4.78 24.63 -59.84
C SER A 8 3.65 24.30 -58.85
N ARG A 9 2.45 24.83 -59.10
CA ARG A 9 1.19 24.64 -58.34
C ARG A 9 0.04 24.65 -59.36
N ALA A 10 -0.97 23.80 -59.16
CA ALA A 10 -2.34 23.98 -59.66
C ALA A 10 -3.29 23.54 -58.53
N ARG A 11 -4.08 24.42 -57.89
CA ARG A 11 -5.26 25.19 -58.35
C ARG A 11 -6.55 24.37 -58.47
N SER A 12 -7.26 24.31 -57.34
CA SER A 12 -8.70 24.58 -57.14
C SER A 12 -9.59 24.78 -58.38
N LEU A 13 -10.77 24.14 -58.33
CA LEU A 13 -12.01 24.63 -58.91
C LEU A 13 -13.16 24.40 -57.91
N THR A 14 -13.91 25.47 -57.63
CA THR A 14 -15.14 25.49 -56.82
C THR A 14 -16.36 25.65 -57.74
N ALA A 15 -17.46 24.95 -57.46
CA ALA A 15 -18.78 25.33 -57.97
C ALA A 15 -19.89 25.00 -56.95
N THR A 16 -20.76 25.98 -56.70
CA THR A 16 -21.94 25.95 -55.83
C THR A 16 -23.17 25.38 -56.55
N GLY A 17 -24.17 24.85 -55.82
CA GLY A 17 -25.50 24.70 -56.43
C GLY A 17 -26.57 23.83 -55.74
N VAL A 18 -27.31 24.44 -54.81
CA VAL A 18 -28.74 24.19 -54.50
C VAL A 18 -29.16 22.91 -53.75
N ALA A 19 -30.04 23.15 -52.77
CA ALA A 19 -30.61 22.18 -51.83
C ALA A 19 -31.84 21.42 -52.37
N LEU A 20 -32.13 20.27 -51.75
CA LEU A 20 -33.51 19.81 -51.56
C LEU A 20 -33.59 19.02 -50.26
N ALA A 21 -34.55 19.39 -49.41
CA ALA A 21 -34.74 18.80 -48.08
C ALA A 21 -35.84 17.74 -48.10
N VAL A 22 -35.62 16.63 -47.38
CA VAL A 22 -36.69 15.76 -46.88
C VAL A 22 -36.33 15.34 -45.45
N LEU A 23 -37.27 15.53 -44.52
CA LEU A 23 -37.13 15.15 -43.12
C LEU A 23 -37.35 13.64 -42.92
N ALA A 24 -36.62 13.03 -41.97
CA ALA A 24 -37.16 11.97 -41.10
C ALA A 24 -36.29 11.73 -39.84
N SER A 25 -36.84 12.08 -38.67
CA SER A 25 -36.60 11.48 -37.34
C SER A 25 -35.17 11.12 -36.88
N LEU A 26 -34.47 12.11 -36.33
CA LEU A 26 -33.54 11.92 -35.20
C LEU A 26 -34.36 11.85 -33.89
N LEU A 27 -34.44 10.67 -33.26
CA LEU A 27 -35.01 10.51 -31.92
C LEU A 27 -33.90 10.62 -30.86
N TYR A 28 -33.51 11.85 -30.53
CA TYR A 28 -32.87 12.14 -29.25
C TYR A 28 -33.90 11.97 -28.13
N VAL A 29 -33.77 10.90 -27.33
CA VAL A 29 -34.55 10.76 -26.08
C VAL A 29 -33.91 11.66 -25.03
N LEU A 30 -34.34 12.93 -25.01
CA LEU A 30 -34.10 13.83 -23.89
C LEU A 30 -34.92 13.37 -22.69
N TRP A 31 -34.27 13.01 -21.59
CA TRP A 31 -34.95 12.95 -20.29
C TRP A 31 -35.35 14.37 -19.85
N PRO A 32 -36.60 14.60 -19.41
CA PRO A 32 -37.06 15.93 -19.05
C PRO A 32 -36.49 16.38 -17.70
N GLY A 33 -35.75 17.47 -17.69
CA GLY A 33 -35.44 18.20 -16.46
C GLY A 33 -36.70 18.86 -15.90
N GLY A 34 -37.04 18.57 -14.64
CA GLY A 34 -38.16 19.20 -13.95
C GLY A 34 -37.88 20.67 -13.64
N SER A 35 -38.72 21.57 -14.14
CA SER A 35 -38.60 23.02 -13.89
C SER A 35 -39.05 23.39 -12.47
N SER A 36 -38.37 24.34 -11.85
CA SER A 36 -38.81 25.01 -10.64
C SER A 36 -40.13 25.76 -10.83
N GLY A 37 -41.09 25.53 -9.92
CA GLY A 37 -42.37 26.25 -9.87
C GLY A 37 -42.64 26.73 -8.45
N SER A 38 -42.82 28.04 -8.27
CA SER A 38 -43.00 28.67 -6.96
C SER A 38 -44.47 28.90 -6.59
N GLY A 39 -44.82 28.64 -5.33
CA GLY A 39 -45.92 29.32 -4.63
C GLY A 39 -47.24 28.56 -4.52
N GLY A 40 -47.56 28.12 -3.31
CA GLY A 40 -48.85 27.53 -2.98
C GLY A 40 -48.89 27.00 -1.54
N SER A 41 -49.24 27.84 -0.58
CA SER A 41 -49.43 27.45 0.82
C SER A 41 -50.79 26.76 1.02
N GLY A 42 -50.81 25.49 1.42
CA GLY A 42 -52.06 24.80 1.77
C GLY A 42 -51.86 23.34 2.21
N ASP A 43 -52.18 23.07 3.47
CA ASP A 43 -52.54 21.79 4.10
C ASP A 43 -51.67 20.55 3.86
N ALA A 44 -50.94 20.19 4.91
CA ALA A 44 -50.27 18.90 5.04
C ALA A 44 -51.28 17.73 5.03
N LYS A 45 -51.32 16.99 3.92
CA LYS A 45 -51.82 15.62 3.86
C LYS A 45 -50.67 14.70 3.48
N HIS A 46 -50.57 13.59 4.19
CA HIS A 46 -49.54 12.56 4.01
C HIS A 46 -49.28 12.25 2.53
N GLU A 47 -48.10 12.62 2.02
CA GLU A 47 -47.54 11.95 0.85
C GLU A 47 -47.35 10.49 1.20
N ALA A 48 -48.07 9.61 0.51
CA ALA A 48 -47.88 8.18 0.63
C ALA A 48 -46.50 7.84 0.04
N SER A 49 -45.57 7.40 0.90
CA SER A 49 -44.25 6.93 0.48
C SER A 49 -44.40 5.94 -0.68
N ALA A 50 -43.72 6.23 -1.80
CA ALA A 50 -43.72 5.34 -2.95
C ALA A 50 -43.34 3.90 -2.52
N PRO A 51 -43.98 2.86 -3.07
CA PRO A 51 -43.82 1.50 -2.57
C PRO A 51 -42.35 1.07 -2.64
N HIS A 52 -41.73 0.86 -1.48
CA HIS A 52 -40.35 0.43 -1.39
C HIS A 52 -40.16 -0.91 -2.10
N VAL A 53 -39.55 -0.86 -3.30
CA VAL A 53 -39.18 -2.05 -4.06
C VAL A 53 -38.10 -2.80 -3.27
N SER A 54 -38.38 -4.06 -2.92
CA SER A 54 -37.47 -4.88 -2.12
C SER A 54 -36.07 -5.00 -2.75
N PRO A 55 -34.98 -5.04 -1.97
CA PRO A 55 -33.60 -5.17 -2.45
C PRO A 55 -33.42 -6.20 -3.58
N ALA A 56 -33.90 -7.43 -3.34
CA ALA A 56 -33.84 -8.53 -4.30
C ALA A 56 -34.53 -8.24 -5.64
N ARG A 57 -35.56 -7.38 -5.67
CA ARG A 57 -36.22 -6.96 -6.93
C ARG A 57 -35.42 -5.90 -7.67
N GLN A 58 -34.79 -4.96 -6.95
CA GLN A 58 -33.91 -3.94 -7.56
C GLN A 58 -32.69 -4.63 -8.18
N GLY A 59 -31.98 -5.45 -7.40
CA GLY A 59 -30.82 -6.19 -7.89
C GLY A 59 -31.14 -7.24 -8.95
N ALA A 60 -32.29 -7.92 -8.89
CA ALA A 60 -32.73 -8.78 -9.99
C ALA A 60 -33.01 -8.00 -11.30
N SER A 61 -33.38 -6.73 -11.22
CA SER A 61 -33.49 -5.84 -12.39
C SER A 61 -32.13 -5.43 -12.91
N ALA A 62 -31.28 -4.87 -12.04
CA ALA A 62 -29.90 -4.48 -12.33
C ALA A 62 -29.11 -5.61 -13.02
N ALA A 63 -29.21 -6.81 -12.45
CA ALA A 63 -28.55 -8.01 -12.95
C ALA A 63 -29.18 -8.58 -14.23
N ARG A 64 -30.43 -8.25 -14.59
CA ARG A 64 -30.95 -8.62 -15.92
C ARG A 64 -30.31 -7.76 -17.00
N GLU A 65 -30.31 -6.45 -16.81
CA GLU A 65 -29.64 -5.49 -17.71
C GLU A 65 -28.17 -5.85 -17.89
N LEU A 66 -27.43 -6.04 -16.80
CA LEU A 66 -26.02 -6.41 -16.84
C LEU A 66 -25.79 -7.75 -17.56
N SER A 67 -26.58 -8.79 -17.26
CA SER A 67 -26.44 -10.10 -17.93
C SER A 67 -26.79 -10.10 -19.43
N ALA A 68 -27.50 -9.09 -19.91
CA ALA A 68 -27.91 -8.97 -21.31
C ALA A 68 -26.84 -8.29 -22.19
N LEU A 69 -25.78 -7.73 -21.60
CA LEU A 69 -24.73 -7.05 -22.34
C LEU A 69 -23.86 -8.06 -23.11
N PRO A 70 -23.54 -7.82 -24.40
CA PRO A 70 -22.63 -8.68 -25.16
C PRO A 70 -21.18 -8.57 -24.67
N ALA A 71 -20.82 -7.42 -24.08
CA ALA A 71 -19.56 -7.14 -23.40
C ALA A 71 -19.74 -5.98 -22.40
N VAL A 72 -18.89 -5.94 -21.37
CA VAL A 72 -18.82 -4.89 -20.35
C VAL A 72 -17.46 -4.20 -20.41
N SER A 73 -17.47 -2.87 -20.33
CA SER A 73 -16.30 -2.04 -20.07
C SER A 73 -16.17 -1.87 -18.55
N LEU A 74 -15.01 -2.21 -18.01
CA LEU A 74 -14.69 -2.13 -16.59
C LEU A 74 -13.56 -1.11 -16.40
N SER A 75 -13.82 -0.04 -15.65
CA SER A 75 -12.75 0.62 -14.90
C SER A 75 -12.57 -0.14 -13.60
N MET A 76 -11.34 -0.44 -13.19
CA MET A 76 -11.07 -1.18 -11.97
C MET A 76 -9.81 -0.70 -11.24
N VAL A 77 -9.81 -0.92 -9.93
CA VAL A 77 -8.64 -0.82 -9.07
C VAL A 77 -8.51 -2.16 -8.35
N TYR A 78 -7.32 -2.75 -8.41
CA TYR A 78 -6.97 -3.91 -7.62
C TYR A 78 -5.91 -3.51 -6.60
N ALA A 79 -6.27 -3.61 -5.33
CA ALA A 79 -5.34 -3.53 -4.21
C ALA A 79 -4.94 -4.96 -3.82
N PRO A 80 -3.76 -5.46 -4.21
CA PRO A 80 -3.24 -6.74 -3.74
C PRO A 80 -3.03 -6.75 -2.22
N ALA A 81 -2.90 -7.95 -1.66
CA ALA A 81 -2.32 -8.13 -0.34
C ALA A 81 -0.81 -7.76 -0.34
N GLU A 82 -0.24 -7.57 0.86
CA GLU A 82 1.22 -7.49 1.08
C GLU A 82 1.94 -6.27 0.42
N HIS A 83 1.56 -5.04 0.78
CA HIS A 83 2.35 -3.82 0.51
C HIS A 83 2.72 -3.52 -0.97
N ARG A 84 2.05 -4.15 -1.94
CA ARG A 84 2.30 -3.92 -3.37
C ARG A 84 1.51 -2.72 -3.91
N SER A 85 2.03 -2.12 -4.97
CA SER A 85 1.40 -1.03 -5.71
C SER A 85 -0.03 -1.37 -6.16
N MET A 86 -0.91 -0.36 -6.20
CA MET A 86 -2.27 -0.53 -6.72
C MET A 86 -2.29 -0.51 -8.24
N THR A 87 -2.52 -1.67 -8.87
CA THR A 87 -2.75 -1.74 -10.31
C THR A 87 -4.15 -1.23 -10.65
N ARG A 88 -4.23 -0.19 -11.49
CA ARG A 88 -5.48 0.26 -12.13
C ARG A 88 -5.63 -0.42 -13.48
N ALA A 89 -6.85 -0.79 -13.87
CA ALA A 89 -7.12 -1.30 -15.22
C ALA A 89 -8.36 -0.70 -15.88
N ASN A 90 -8.30 -0.63 -17.20
CA ASN A 90 -9.44 -0.34 -18.07
C ASN A 90 -9.61 -1.49 -19.05
N LEU A 91 -10.60 -2.36 -18.81
CA LEU A 91 -10.81 -3.61 -19.54
C LEU A 91 -12.12 -3.59 -20.33
N THR A 92 -12.15 -4.26 -21.47
CA THR A 92 -13.39 -4.72 -22.11
C THR A 92 -13.46 -6.24 -21.98
N VAL A 93 -14.48 -6.76 -21.31
CA VAL A 93 -14.71 -8.20 -21.10
C VAL A 93 -15.97 -8.63 -21.84
N THR A 94 -15.83 -9.62 -22.72
CA THR A 94 -16.94 -10.16 -23.51
C THR A 94 -17.79 -11.15 -22.70
N SER A 95 -19.02 -11.39 -23.17
CA SER A 95 -19.91 -12.45 -22.67
C SER A 95 -19.31 -13.86 -22.73
N THR A 96 -18.26 -14.09 -23.52
CA THR A 96 -17.54 -15.37 -23.63
C THR A 96 -16.26 -15.44 -22.78
N GLY A 97 -15.98 -14.45 -21.93
CA GLY A 97 -14.78 -14.44 -21.09
C GLY A 97 -13.45 -14.15 -21.81
N GLN A 98 -13.51 -13.61 -23.04
CA GLN A 98 -12.34 -12.95 -23.61
C GLN A 98 -12.26 -11.51 -23.08
N ALA A 99 -11.07 -11.04 -22.74
CA ALA A 99 -10.85 -9.66 -22.31
C ALA A 99 -9.69 -9.00 -23.06
N SER A 100 -9.74 -7.67 -23.19
CA SER A 100 -8.57 -6.87 -23.55
C SER A 100 -8.65 -5.48 -22.96
N GLY A 101 -7.52 -4.85 -22.67
CA GLY A 101 -7.51 -3.53 -22.04
C GLY A 101 -6.11 -3.01 -21.75
N THR A 102 -6.02 -2.11 -20.79
CA THR A 102 -4.75 -1.57 -20.29
C THR A 102 -4.65 -1.69 -18.77
N LEU A 103 -3.48 -2.06 -18.28
CA LEU A 103 -3.05 -1.88 -16.89
C LEU A 103 -2.19 -0.62 -16.80
N SER A 104 -2.26 0.06 -15.67
CA SER A 104 -1.39 1.19 -15.32
C SER A 104 -1.15 1.22 -13.83
N GLU A 105 0.11 1.39 -13.46
CA GLU A 105 0.54 1.56 -12.08
C GLU A 105 0.31 3.01 -11.59
N PRO A 106 0.48 3.30 -10.28
CA PRO A 106 0.10 4.60 -9.71
C PRO A 106 0.78 5.82 -10.35
N VAL A 107 2.03 5.69 -10.79
CA VAL A 107 2.87 6.78 -11.32
C VAL A 107 3.45 6.44 -12.69
N ALA A 108 4.41 5.51 -12.75
CA ALA A 108 5.11 5.11 -13.97
C ALA A 108 4.84 3.63 -14.29
N GLY A 109 4.67 3.30 -15.57
CA GLY A 109 4.43 1.93 -16.02
C GLY A 109 3.04 1.68 -16.57
N LYS A 110 2.97 1.17 -17.80
CA LYS A 110 1.73 0.78 -18.49
C LYS A 110 1.90 -0.56 -19.19
N SER A 111 0.81 -1.31 -19.28
CA SER A 111 0.75 -2.56 -20.03
C SER A 111 -0.54 -2.69 -20.81
N THR A 112 -0.48 -3.34 -21.97
CA THR A 112 -1.70 -3.83 -22.64
C THR A 112 -2.00 -5.24 -22.15
N LEU A 113 -3.26 -5.51 -21.82
CA LEU A 113 -3.76 -6.80 -21.38
C LEU A 113 -4.56 -7.48 -22.49
N ALA A 114 -4.41 -8.79 -22.62
CA ALA A 114 -5.34 -9.66 -23.33
C ALA A 114 -5.58 -10.96 -22.53
N TRP A 115 -6.82 -11.44 -22.51
CA TRP A 115 -7.21 -12.70 -21.86
C TRP A 115 -7.87 -13.63 -22.88
N ALA A 116 -7.30 -14.82 -23.06
CA ALA A 116 -7.76 -15.81 -24.03
C ALA A 116 -7.49 -17.23 -23.56
N GLY A 117 -8.51 -18.11 -23.60
CA GLY A 117 -8.34 -19.53 -23.29
C GLY A 117 -7.75 -19.79 -21.90
N ASP A 118 -8.27 -19.11 -20.88
CA ASP A 118 -7.84 -19.15 -19.48
C ASP A 118 -6.39 -18.67 -19.25
N GLN A 119 -5.86 -17.85 -20.16
CA GLN A 119 -4.50 -17.31 -20.10
C GLN A 119 -4.47 -15.79 -20.18
N LEU A 120 -3.74 -15.18 -19.25
CA LEU A 120 -3.36 -13.77 -19.25
C LEU A 120 -2.14 -13.56 -20.16
N TYR A 121 -2.22 -12.58 -21.05
CA TYR A 121 -1.13 -12.08 -21.87
C TYR A 121 -0.93 -10.59 -21.57
N LEU A 122 0.32 -10.19 -21.34
CA LEU A 122 0.68 -8.80 -21.04
C LEU A 122 1.68 -8.25 -22.05
N LYS A 123 1.65 -6.92 -22.22
CA LYS A 123 2.56 -6.17 -23.07
C LYS A 123 2.94 -4.87 -22.36
N GLY A 124 3.86 -5.00 -21.39
CA GLY A 124 4.36 -3.91 -20.58
C GLY A 124 5.39 -3.02 -21.30
N ASP A 125 5.48 -1.77 -20.86
CA ASP A 125 6.68 -0.96 -21.00
C ASP A 125 7.74 -1.33 -19.94
N SER A 126 8.90 -0.67 -19.97
CA SER A 126 10.02 -1.01 -19.08
C SER A 126 9.77 -0.66 -17.61
N ALA A 127 9.00 0.39 -17.34
CA ALA A 127 8.66 0.75 -15.97
C ALA A 127 7.67 -0.27 -15.39
N PHE A 128 6.65 -0.67 -16.15
CA PHE A 128 5.68 -1.69 -15.74
C PHE A 128 6.37 -3.01 -15.33
N TRP A 129 7.28 -3.53 -16.14
CA TRP A 129 7.96 -4.79 -15.83
C TRP A 129 8.89 -4.69 -14.61
N ALA A 130 9.46 -3.52 -14.35
CA ALA A 130 10.30 -3.28 -13.18
C ALA A 130 9.51 -3.22 -11.87
N GLN A 131 8.24 -2.78 -11.88
CA GLN A 131 7.43 -2.68 -10.65
C GLN A 131 6.78 -4.02 -10.24
N GLN A 132 6.47 -4.91 -11.20
CA GLN A 132 5.54 -6.02 -10.96
C GLN A 132 6.17 -7.30 -10.39
N GLU A 133 7.39 -7.64 -10.80
CA GLU A 133 8.18 -8.72 -10.19
C GLU A 133 9.67 -8.33 -10.27
N PRO A 134 10.22 -7.46 -9.41
CA PRO A 134 11.57 -6.92 -9.56
C PRO A 134 12.67 -7.97 -9.73
N LEU A 135 12.68 -9.02 -8.89
CA LEU A 135 13.55 -10.21 -9.00
C LEU A 135 13.43 -10.98 -10.34
N PHE A 136 12.35 -10.76 -11.09
CA PHE A 136 12.10 -11.34 -12.41
C PHE A 136 11.89 -10.29 -13.52
N GLY A 137 12.07 -9.00 -13.21
CA GLY A 137 11.87 -7.82 -14.07
C GLY A 137 12.81 -7.78 -15.27
N THR A 138 13.62 -8.81 -15.42
CA THR A 138 14.39 -9.19 -16.61
C THR A 138 13.54 -9.48 -17.87
N ASP A 139 12.20 -9.48 -17.78
CA ASP A 139 11.32 -9.42 -18.97
C ASP A 139 11.33 -8.05 -19.67
N LEU A 140 12.27 -7.16 -19.35
CA LEU A 140 12.59 -5.96 -20.13
C LEU A 140 12.98 -6.27 -21.59
N THR A 141 13.41 -7.49 -21.92
CA THR A 141 13.55 -7.97 -23.31
C THR A 141 12.19 -8.14 -24.02
N SER A 142 11.13 -8.34 -23.24
CA SER A 142 9.73 -8.36 -23.67
C SER A 142 9.06 -6.98 -23.60
N THR A 143 9.80 -5.89 -23.34
CA THR A 143 9.28 -4.51 -23.42
C THR A 143 8.66 -4.26 -24.79
N GLY A 144 7.37 -3.92 -24.83
CA GLY A 144 6.67 -3.71 -26.10
C GLY A 144 6.42 -4.99 -26.93
N HIS A 145 6.59 -6.17 -26.34
CA HIS A 145 6.19 -7.47 -26.89
C HIS A 145 5.10 -8.12 -26.02
N TRP A 146 4.30 -9.02 -26.61
CA TRP A 146 3.35 -9.81 -25.82
C TRP A 146 4.10 -10.93 -25.09
N VAL A 147 3.80 -11.16 -23.83
CA VAL A 147 4.36 -12.24 -23.00
C VAL A 147 3.31 -13.31 -22.77
N ALA A 148 3.69 -14.57 -23.00
CA ALA A 148 2.85 -15.73 -22.69
C ALA A 148 3.05 -16.20 -21.24
N PRO A 149 1.98 -16.66 -20.54
CA PRO A 149 2.11 -17.17 -19.18
C PRO A 149 2.87 -18.50 -19.19
N GLN A 150 3.96 -18.57 -18.41
CA GLN A 150 4.69 -19.81 -18.17
C GLN A 150 4.71 -20.19 -16.70
N LYS A 151 4.61 -21.51 -16.45
CA LYS A 151 4.75 -22.11 -15.13
C LYS A 151 6.24 -22.24 -14.78
N ARG A 152 6.68 -21.54 -13.74
CA ARG A 152 8.04 -21.56 -13.17
C ARG A 152 7.99 -22.13 -11.76
N SER A 153 8.75 -23.19 -11.47
CA SER A 153 8.96 -23.74 -10.12
C SER A 153 7.72 -23.98 -9.23
N GLY A 154 6.51 -24.11 -9.82
CA GLY A 154 5.25 -24.34 -9.11
C GLY A 154 4.19 -23.25 -9.32
N TYR A 155 4.57 -22.04 -9.73
CA TYR A 155 3.75 -20.83 -9.86
C TYR A 155 3.71 -20.37 -11.34
N TYR A 156 2.65 -19.71 -11.82
CA TYR A 156 2.72 -19.00 -13.10
C TYR A 156 3.04 -17.53 -12.83
N MET A 157 4.02 -16.99 -13.57
CA MET A 157 4.48 -15.61 -13.43
C MET A 157 3.38 -14.55 -13.53
N LEU A 158 2.25 -14.89 -14.17
CA LEU A 158 1.12 -13.98 -14.35
C LEU A 158 -0.06 -14.24 -13.38
N ASP A 159 0.03 -15.24 -12.49
CA ASP A 159 -0.98 -15.47 -11.43
C ASP A 159 -1.00 -14.32 -10.41
N GLY A 160 0.15 -13.68 -10.19
CA GLY A 160 0.31 -12.52 -9.28
C GLY A 160 -0.46 -11.27 -9.69
N PHE A 161 -0.88 -11.16 -10.96
CA PHE A 161 -1.76 -10.07 -11.42
C PHE A 161 -3.18 -10.15 -10.88
N GLY A 162 -3.50 -11.16 -10.08
CA GLY A 162 -4.50 -11.05 -9.01
C GLY A 162 -5.94 -10.80 -9.45
N VAL A 163 -6.25 -10.93 -10.75
CA VAL A 163 -7.59 -10.83 -11.34
C VAL A 163 -7.69 -11.72 -12.58
N ASP A 164 -8.50 -12.78 -12.53
CA ASP A 164 -8.97 -13.53 -13.71
C ASP A 164 -9.94 -12.64 -14.49
N ALA A 165 -9.40 -11.90 -15.47
CA ALA A 165 -10.18 -10.99 -16.30
C ALA A 165 -11.24 -11.73 -17.15
N GLY A 166 -11.01 -12.99 -17.50
CA GLY A 166 -11.98 -13.81 -18.22
C GLY A 166 -13.18 -14.20 -17.37
N SER A 167 -13.00 -14.33 -16.06
CA SER A 167 -14.09 -14.55 -15.12
C SER A 167 -15.03 -13.35 -15.02
N LEU A 168 -14.59 -12.11 -15.27
CA LEU A 168 -15.36 -10.86 -15.05
C LEU A 168 -16.43 -10.57 -16.14
N THR A 169 -17.08 -11.61 -16.66
CA THR A 169 -18.15 -11.51 -17.66
C THR A 169 -19.37 -10.72 -17.16
N PRO A 170 -20.20 -10.16 -18.07
CA PRO A 170 -21.48 -9.57 -17.69
C PRO A 170 -22.42 -10.53 -16.92
N ALA A 171 -22.33 -11.85 -17.17
CA ALA A 171 -23.17 -12.85 -16.53
C ALA A 171 -22.75 -13.17 -15.08
N SER A 172 -21.45 -13.24 -14.80
CA SER A 172 -20.91 -13.49 -13.46
C SER A 172 -21.06 -12.26 -12.55
N LEU A 173 -20.79 -11.06 -13.06
CA LEU A 173 -21.06 -9.81 -12.34
C LEU A 173 -22.56 -9.67 -12.01
N ALA A 174 -23.44 -10.04 -12.94
CA ALA A 174 -24.88 -10.11 -12.68
C ALA A 174 -25.26 -11.15 -11.61
N ALA A 175 -24.56 -12.28 -11.52
CA ALA A 175 -24.78 -13.27 -10.47
C ALA A 175 -24.41 -12.71 -9.09
N LEU A 176 -23.24 -12.07 -8.97
CA LEU A 176 -22.79 -11.39 -7.75
C LEU A 176 -23.77 -10.30 -7.30
N VAL A 177 -24.25 -9.46 -8.23
CA VAL A 177 -25.27 -8.43 -7.96
C VAL A 177 -26.56 -9.04 -7.40
N ARG A 178 -27.06 -10.15 -7.97
CA ARG A 178 -28.22 -10.87 -7.41
C ARG A 178 -27.92 -11.42 -6.03
N GLN A 179 -26.72 -11.94 -5.81
CA GLN A 179 -26.35 -12.59 -4.56
C GLN A 179 -26.32 -11.60 -3.39
N VAL A 180 -25.58 -10.49 -3.53
CA VAL A 180 -25.51 -9.43 -2.52
C VAL A 180 -26.87 -8.81 -2.23
N THR A 181 -27.70 -8.57 -3.27
CA THR A 181 -29.01 -7.90 -3.09
C THR A 181 -30.15 -8.83 -2.66
N SER A 182 -29.97 -10.15 -2.72
CA SER A 182 -30.95 -11.14 -2.25
C SER A 182 -30.61 -11.75 -0.89
N ASP A 183 -29.42 -11.47 -0.36
CA ASP A 183 -29.02 -11.85 0.98
C ASP A 183 -29.90 -11.15 2.04
N PRO A 184 -30.58 -11.89 2.93
CA PRO A 184 -31.39 -11.30 4.00
C PRO A 184 -30.56 -10.52 5.04
N GLU A 185 -29.23 -10.73 5.11
CA GLU A 185 -28.32 -10.00 6.01
C GLU A 185 -27.71 -8.74 5.35
N ALA A 186 -28.05 -8.44 4.09
CA ALA A 186 -27.50 -7.30 3.37
C ALA A 186 -27.85 -5.95 4.04
N VAL A 187 -26.82 -5.19 4.42
CA VAL A 187 -26.97 -3.80 4.85
C VAL A 187 -27.29 -2.94 3.64
N ARG A 188 -28.32 -2.11 3.74
CA ARG A 188 -28.72 -1.14 2.72
C ARG A 188 -28.46 0.27 3.21
N GLU A 189 -27.81 1.09 2.40
CA GLU A 189 -27.67 2.53 2.67
C GLU A 189 -28.39 3.31 1.56
N ASP A 190 -29.35 4.13 1.97
CA ASP A 190 -30.15 4.99 1.10
C ASP A 190 -29.64 6.43 1.14
N GLY A 191 -29.89 7.20 0.08
CA GLY A 191 -29.59 8.64 0.02
C GLY A 191 -28.15 8.97 -0.36
N ALA A 192 -27.35 7.98 -0.75
CA ALA A 192 -26.04 8.20 -1.34
C ALA A 192 -26.15 8.87 -2.73
N THR A 193 -25.15 9.66 -3.10
CA THR A 193 -24.91 10.07 -4.48
C THR A 193 -23.66 9.40 -5.02
N PHE A 194 -23.70 9.03 -6.29
CA PHE A 194 -22.57 8.43 -7.01
C PHE A 194 -22.45 9.15 -8.35
N GLN A 195 -21.38 9.93 -8.53
CA GLN A 195 -21.16 10.79 -9.70
C GLN A 195 -22.37 11.71 -9.95
N GLY A 196 -22.91 12.32 -8.88
CA GLY A 196 -24.08 13.19 -8.94
C GLY A 196 -25.42 12.49 -9.22
N ARG A 197 -25.46 11.15 -9.24
CA ARG A 197 -26.70 10.36 -9.41
C ARG A 197 -27.13 9.76 -8.07
N ASN A 198 -28.43 9.81 -7.76
CA ASN A 198 -28.96 9.13 -6.58
C ASN A 198 -28.73 7.62 -6.68
N ALA A 199 -28.16 7.04 -5.61
CA ALA A 199 -27.72 5.66 -5.54
C ALA A 199 -28.19 4.98 -4.24
N VAL A 200 -28.13 3.66 -4.23
CA VAL A 200 -28.37 2.80 -3.06
C VAL A 200 -27.24 1.77 -3.02
N SER A 201 -26.55 1.65 -1.89
CA SER A 201 -25.57 0.57 -1.66
C SER A 201 -26.23 -0.63 -0.99
N TYR A 202 -25.71 -1.81 -1.31
CA TYR A 202 -26.03 -3.08 -0.66
C TYR A 202 -24.74 -3.78 -0.31
N THR A 203 -24.54 -4.10 0.97
CA THR A 203 -23.31 -4.71 1.48
C THR A 203 -23.63 -6.03 2.16
N SER A 204 -23.05 -7.14 1.69
CA SER A 204 -23.08 -8.44 2.38
C SER A 204 -21.83 -9.27 2.13
N GLN A 205 -21.42 -10.08 3.10
CA GLN A 205 -20.29 -11.03 3.00
C GLN A 205 -18.99 -10.43 2.43
N GLY A 206 -18.69 -9.16 2.77
CA GLY A 206 -17.49 -8.46 2.30
C GLY A 206 -17.61 -7.79 0.92
N TRP A 207 -18.75 -7.94 0.24
CA TRP A 207 -19.05 -7.32 -1.05
C TRP A 207 -20.07 -6.19 -0.93
N THR A 208 -19.79 -5.08 -1.60
CA THR A 208 -20.63 -3.90 -1.74
C THR A 208 -21.04 -3.71 -3.20
N VAL A 209 -22.33 -3.61 -3.47
CA VAL A 209 -22.91 -3.33 -4.78
C VAL A 209 -23.67 -2.00 -4.72
N VAL A 210 -23.29 -1.05 -5.57
CA VAL A 210 -23.95 0.25 -5.70
C VAL A 210 -24.85 0.25 -6.93
N LEU A 211 -26.14 0.51 -6.74
CA LEU A 211 -27.14 0.59 -7.81
C LEU A 211 -27.66 2.02 -7.93
N ALA A 212 -28.03 2.44 -9.15
CA ALA A 212 -28.84 3.64 -9.35
C ALA A 212 -30.20 3.48 -8.66
N SER A 213 -30.70 4.52 -7.97
CA SER A 213 -31.97 4.43 -7.22
C SER A 213 -33.23 4.40 -8.10
N ALA A 214 -33.10 4.78 -9.38
CA ALA A 214 -34.17 4.75 -10.37
C ALA A 214 -34.08 3.51 -11.28
N ALA A 215 -35.23 2.96 -11.64
CA ALA A 215 -35.32 1.87 -12.61
C ALA A 215 -34.63 2.26 -13.95
N PRO A 216 -33.86 1.35 -14.60
CA PRO A 216 -33.80 -0.10 -14.35
C PRO A 216 -32.84 -0.54 -13.24
N TYR A 217 -32.36 0.38 -12.40
CA TYR A 217 -31.43 0.16 -11.28
C TYR A 217 -30.02 -0.24 -11.75
N SER A 218 -29.52 0.40 -12.81
CA SER A 218 -28.19 0.12 -13.39
C SER A 218 -27.12 0.02 -12.31
N VAL A 219 -26.28 -1.01 -12.39
CA VAL A 219 -25.11 -1.17 -11.52
C VAL A 219 -24.15 -0.01 -11.79
N LEU A 220 -23.71 0.66 -10.72
CA LEU A 220 -22.80 1.79 -10.77
C LEU A 220 -21.39 1.39 -10.34
N ALA A 221 -21.29 0.59 -9.27
CA ALA A 221 -20.02 0.02 -8.82
C ALA A 221 -20.22 -1.31 -8.08
N ILE A 222 -19.16 -2.10 -8.03
CA ILE A 222 -19.03 -3.33 -7.24
C ILE A 222 -17.65 -3.28 -6.57
N GLY A 223 -17.57 -3.49 -5.26
CA GLY A 223 -16.29 -3.58 -4.55
C GLY A 223 -16.31 -4.68 -3.49
N GLY A 224 -15.19 -5.34 -3.25
CA GLY A 224 -15.08 -6.35 -2.19
C GLY A 224 -13.75 -7.09 -2.19
N ASP A 225 -13.56 -7.94 -1.18
CA ASP A 225 -12.43 -8.89 -1.17
C ASP A 225 -12.73 -10.06 -2.11
N PRO A 226 -11.93 -10.28 -3.17
CA PRO A 226 -12.09 -11.43 -4.04
C PRO A 226 -11.75 -12.78 -3.39
N GLY A 227 -11.05 -12.78 -2.25
CA GLY A 227 -10.59 -13.96 -1.53
C GLY A 227 -9.25 -14.48 -2.04
N GLY A 228 -8.55 -15.25 -1.19
CA GLY A 228 -7.17 -15.69 -1.39
C GLY A 228 -6.93 -16.80 -2.43
N ASP A 229 -7.79 -16.97 -3.43
CA ASP A 229 -7.54 -17.84 -4.57
C ASP A 229 -6.81 -17.03 -5.67
N SER A 230 -5.53 -17.33 -5.91
CA SER A 230 -4.78 -16.74 -7.04
C SER A 230 -4.83 -17.65 -8.28
N PRO A 231 -5.18 -17.15 -9.48
CA PRO A 231 -5.76 -15.83 -9.76
C PRO A 231 -7.24 -15.73 -9.35
N VAL A 232 -7.63 -14.53 -8.91
CA VAL A 232 -8.95 -14.16 -8.38
C VAL A 232 -10.08 -14.38 -9.38
N LYS A 233 -11.13 -15.09 -8.99
CA LYS A 233 -12.30 -15.34 -9.84
C LYS A 233 -13.53 -14.58 -9.37
N SER A 234 -14.18 -13.89 -10.29
CA SER A 234 -15.36 -13.03 -10.06
C SER A 234 -16.59 -13.71 -9.44
N ALA A 235 -16.61 -15.04 -9.40
CA ALA A 235 -17.77 -15.83 -9.02
C ALA A 235 -17.41 -17.18 -8.37
N THR A 236 -16.49 -17.16 -7.41
CA THR A 236 -16.51 -18.14 -6.32
C THR A 236 -16.84 -17.43 -5.02
N TRP A 237 -18.14 -17.27 -4.76
CA TRP A 237 -18.66 -16.97 -3.43
C TRP A 237 -18.23 -18.09 -2.49
N HIS A 238 -17.11 -17.87 -1.83
CA HIS A 238 -16.72 -18.64 -0.69
C HIS A 238 -17.68 -18.23 0.43
N SER A 239 -18.56 -19.15 0.84
CA SER A 239 -19.18 -19.01 2.15
C SER A 239 -18.04 -18.87 3.15
N ALA A 240 -17.94 -17.72 3.85
CA ALA A 240 -17.01 -17.54 4.95
C ALA A 240 -17.11 -18.78 5.84
N ARG A 241 -16.01 -19.52 5.94
CA ARG A 241 -16.01 -20.94 6.34
C ARG A 241 -16.74 -21.06 7.69
N ARG A 242 -17.93 -21.67 7.70
CA ARG A 242 -18.77 -21.78 8.92
C ARG A 242 -18.07 -22.64 9.98
N THR A 243 -17.18 -22.01 10.74
CA THR A 243 -16.48 -22.56 11.91
C THR A 243 -16.67 -21.60 13.08
N GLY A 244 -17.92 -21.47 13.53
CA GLY A 244 -18.36 -20.58 14.60
C GLY A 244 -19.87 -20.45 14.59
N ASP A 245 -20.47 -20.21 15.76
CA ASP A 245 -21.92 -20.00 15.90
C ASP A 245 -22.41 -18.77 15.13
N ALA A 246 -23.72 -18.72 14.89
CA ALA A 246 -24.39 -17.76 14.01
C ALA A 246 -23.84 -16.33 14.11
N ALA A 247 -23.34 -15.82 12.98
CA ALA A 247 -22.92 -14.43 12.87
C ALA A 247 -24.09 -13.51 13.24
N VAL A 248 -23.83 -12.58 14.16
CA VAL A 248 -24.72 -11.43 14.36
C VAL A 248 -24.63 -10.59 13.07
N PRO A 249 -25.75 -10.11 12.50
CA PRO A 249 -25.71 -9.37 11.23
C PRO A 249 -24.69 -8.24 11.29
N ALA A 250 -23.78 -8.23 10.32
CA ALA A 250 -22.76 -7.20 10.21
C ALA A 250 -23.43 -5.89 9.82
N GLY A 251 -23.77 -5.05 10.80
CA GLY A 251 -23.94 -3.62 10.57
C GLY A 251 -22.66 -3.00 9.97
N PRO A 252 -22.69 -1.72 9.56
CA PRO A 252 -21.48 -1.05 9.08
C PRO A 252 -20.35 -1.26 10.08
N ARG A 253 -19.23 -1.85 9.63
CA ARG A 253 -18.11 -2.27 10.49
C ARG A 253 -17.60 -1.09 11.32
N THR A 254 -18.08 -0.99 12.56
CA THR A 254 -17.52 -0.11 13.60
C THR A 254 -16.28 -0.69 14.24
N ASP A 255 -16.07 -2.00 14.06
CA ASP A 255 -14.86 -2.69 14.43
C ASP A 255 -13.84 -2.44 13.32
N ALA A 256 -12.91 -1.52 13.60
CA ALA A 256 -11.81 -1.18 12.72
C ALA A 256 -11.04 -2.44 12.30
N VAL A 257 -10.72 -2.55 11.01
CA VAL A 257 -9.66 -3.47 10.57
C VAL A 257 -8.38 -3.01 11.28
N PRO A 258 -7.68 -3.89 12.03
CA PRO A 258 -6.47 -3.49 12.72
C PRO A 258 -5.43 -2.97 11.72
N ALA A 259 -4.83 -1.81 12.00
CA ALA A 259 -3.76 -1.23 11.19
C ALA A 259 -2.38 -1.88 11.49
N ASP A 260 -2.37 -3.20 11.68
CA ASP A 260 -1.16 -4.02 11.88
C ASP A 260 -0.86 -4.80 10.57
N ASP A 261 0.42 -4.91 10.20
CA ASP A 261 0.93 -5.30 8.87
C ASP A 261 0.68 -6.77 8.43
N SER A 262 -0.32 -7.49 8.95
CA SER A 262 -0.42 -8.96 8.82
C SER A 262 -1.75 -9.55 8.32
N ASP A 263 -2.81 -8.75 8.14
CA ASP A 263 -4.12 -9.21 7.62
C ASP A 263 -4.59 -8.33 6.44
N TYR A 264 -3.69 -8.07 5.47
CA TYR A 264 -4.08 -7.48 4.19
C TYR A 264 -4.88 -8.51 3.38
N SER A 265 -6.21 -8.37 3.38
CA SER A 265 -7.05 -8.98 2.35
C SER A 265 -6.83 -8.23 1.04
N SER A 266 -6.96 -8.91 -0.09
CA SER A 266 -7.10 -8.25 -1.39
C SER A 266 -8.36 -7.38 -1.44
N TYR A 267 -8.37 -6.34 -2.28
CA TYR A 267 -9.60 -5.62 -2.62
C TYR A 267 -9.69 -5.38 -4.12
N LEU A 268 -10.85 -5.71 -4.69
CA LEU A 268 -11.18 -5.45 -6.09
C LEU A 268 -12.35 -4.46 -6.13
N LEU A 269 -12.16 -3.35 -6.84
CA LEU A 269 -13.17 -2.36 -7.13
C LEU A 269 -13.42 -2.29 -8.63
N LEU A 270 -14.70 -2.23 -9.03
CA LEU A 270 -15.18 -2.31 -10.41
C LEU A 270 -16.25 -1.25 -10.67
N GLU A 271 -16.13 -0.53 -11.78
CA GLU A 271 -17.16 0.36 -12.32
C GLU A 271 -17.67 -0.19 -13.68
N PRO A 272 -18.75 -1.01 -13.70
CA PRO A 272 -19.23 -1.66 -14.91
C PRO A 272 -20.08 -0.73 -15.78
N LYS A 273 -19.69 -0.60 -17.06
CA LYS A 273 -20.39 0.17 -18.10
C LYS A 273 -20.64 -0.70 -19.34
N PRO A 274 -21.73 -0.51 -20.09
CA PRO A 274 -21.88 -1.17 -21.40
C PRO A 274 -20.71 -0.83 -22.33
N ALA A 275 -20.06 -1.84 -22.89
CA ALA A 275 -19.03 -1.62 -23.90
C ALA A 275 -19.65 -1.16 -25.22
N THR A 276 -18.96 -0.29 -25.97
CA THR A 276 -19.38 0.05 -27.33
C THR A 276 -19.19 -1.15 -28.27
N THR A 277 -19.92 -1.17 -29.39
CA THR A 277 -19.74 -2.21 -30.43
C THR A 277 -18.30 -2.29 -30.94
N GLU A 278 -17.60 -1.14 -30.97
CA GLU A 278 -16.20 -1.03 -31.39
C GLU A 278 -15.26 -1.64 -30.35
N GLN A 279 -15.45 -1.32 -29.06
CA GLN A 279 -14.71 -1.94 -27.95
C GLN A 279 -14.89 -3.46 -27.97
N ALA A 280 -16.15 -3.94 -27.98
CA ALA A 280 -16.48 -5.36 -28.00
C ALA A 280 -15.91 -6.08 -29.23
N GLY A 281 -16.00 -5.46 -30.41
CA GLY A 281 -15.46 -6.00 -31.67
C GLY A 281 -13.93 -6.03 -31.74
N SER A 282 -13.23 -5.23 -30.93
CA SER A 282 -11.76 -5.21 -30.88
C SER A 282 -11.15 -6.37 -30.08
N VAL A 283 -11.85 -6.88 -29.06
CA VAL A 283 -11.32 -7.89 -28.14
C VAL A 283 -10.83 -9.16 -28.85
N PRO A 284 -11.56 -9.75 -29.82
CA PRO A 284 -11.09 -10.95 -30.55
C PRO A 284 -9.83 -10.70 -31.37
N ALA A 285 -9.65 -9.50 -31.93
CA ALA A 285 -8.47 -9.16 -32.72
C ALA A 285 -7.23 -8.97 -31.83
N THR A 286 -7.39 -8.27 -30.70
CA THR A 286 -6.31 -8.08 -29.71
C THR A 286 -5.87 -9.40 -29.09
N THR A 287 -6.83 -10.25 -28.68
CA THR A 287 -6.53 -11.58 -28.11
C THR A 287 -5.88 -12.51 -29.14
N ALA A 288 -6.36 -12.57 -30.38
CA ALA A 288 -5.71 -13.34 -31.44
C ALA A 288 -4.29 -12.83 -31.74
N SER A 289 -4.07 -11.51 -31.74
CA SER A 289 -2.73 -10.93 -31.91
C SER A 289 -1.81 -11.30 -30.75
N ALA A 290 -2.28 -11.26 -29.51
CA ALA A 290 -1.50 -11.63 -28.34
C ALA A 290 -1.07 -13.10 -28.42
N VAL A 291 -2.01 -14.02 -28.61
CA VAL A 291 -1.73 -15.48 -28.75
C VAL A 291 -0.76 -15.77 -29.90
N ALA A 292 -0.89 -15.08 -31.04
CA ALA A 292 -0.08 -15.34 -32.23
C ALA A 292 1.34 -14.73 -32.19
N THR A 293 1.58 -13.72 -31.35
CA THR A 293 2.86 -12.98 -31.30
C THR A 293 3.52 -12.97 -29.93
N ALA A 294 2.95 -13.66 -28.95
CA ALA A 294 3.54 -13.77 -27.62
C ALA A 294 4.85 -14.54 -27.64
N VAL A 295 5.87 -13.97 -27.01
CA VAL A 295 7.14 -14.64 -26.76
C VAL A 295 7.08 -15.38 -25.42
N PRO A 296 7.82 -16.51 -25.28
CA PRO A 296 8.08 -17.06 -23.97
C PRO A 296 8.99 -16.08 -23.18
N PRO A 297 8.74 -15.89 -21.88
CA PRO A 297 9.57 -15.02 -21.05
C PRO A 297 10.96 -15.62 -20.82
N ALA A 298 11.95 -14.77 -20.53
CA ALA A 298 13.34 -15.20 -20.35
C ALA A 298 13.48 -16.33 -19.30
N THR A 299 14.23 -17.39 -19.61
CA THR A 299 14.23 -18.61 -18.80
C THR A 299 15.26 -18.57 -17.66
N SER A 300 14.75 -18.34 -16.44
CA SER A 300 15.44 -18.36 -15.13
C SER A 300 16.27 -17.14 -14.75
N ALA A 301 16.01 -16.59 -13.55
CA ALA A 301 16.69 -15.41 -13.01
C ALA A 301 18.22 -15.55 -12.99
N GLU A 302 18.76 -16.75 -12.77
CA GLU A 302 20.21 -16.99 -12.70
C GLU A 302 20.92 -17.08 -14.06
N ALA A 303 20.16 -17.23 -15.14
CA ALA A 303 20.65 -17.08 -16.52
C ALA A 303 20.51 -15.63 -16.99
N THR A 304 19.43 -14.95 -16.59
CA THR A 304 19.13 -13.59 -17.03
C THR A 304 19.85 -12.51 -16.23
N SER A 305 20.18 -12.73 -14.94
CA SER A 305 21.05 -11.83 -14.17
C SER A 305 22.49 -11.78 -14.71
N LYS A 306 22.90 -12.80 -15.47
CA LYS A 306 24.23 -12.86 -16.10
C LYS A 306 24.29 -12.14 -17.46
N THR A 307 23.15 -11.83 -18.10
CA THR A 307 23.10 -11.15 -19.42
C THR A 307 21.74 -10.49 -19.68
N MET A 308 21.71 -9.16 -19.76
CA MET A 308 20.55 -8.31 -20.12
C MET A 308 20.95 -7.04 -20.90
N GLY A 309 22.18 -6.99 -21.42
CA GLY A 309 22.85 -5.78 -21.85
C GLY A 309 24.34 -6.01 -22.12
N PRO A 310 25.13 -4.94 -22.35
CA PRO A 310 26.58 -5.06 -22.32
C PRO A 310 27.08 -5.32 -20.89
N ASP A 311 28.18 -6.06 -20.78
CA ASP A 311 28.95 -6.31 -19.55
C ASP A 311 30.44 -6.36 -19.95
N PHE A 312 31.34 -5.75 -19.18
CA PHE A 312 32.71 -5.49 -19.61
C PHE A 312 33.78 -6.08 -18.68
N THR A 313 34.35 -7.21 -19.09
CA THR A 313 35.50 -7.83 -18.43
C THR A 313 36.83 -7.22 -18.88
N ILE A 314 37.71 -6.89 -17.92
CA ILE A 314 39.05 -6.35 -18.14
C ILE A 314 40.09 -7.42 -17.86
N THR A 315 40.96 -7.69 -18.82
CA THR A 315 42.15 -8.55 -18.66
C THR A 315 43.40 -7.70 -18.78
N SER A 316 44.28 -7.72 -17.76
CA SER A 316 45.62 -7.14 -17.89
C SER A 316 46.54 -8.13 -18.61
N ASN A 317 47.07 -7.73 -19.76
CA ASN A 317 48.12 -8.47 -20.47
C ASN A 317 49.52 -7.91 -20.13
N SER A 318 49.60 -7.01 -19.14
CA SER A 318 50.85 -6.35 -18.76
C SER A 318 51.81 -7.37 -18.12
N PRO A 319 53.12 -7.32 -18.43
CA PRO A 319 54.08 -8.23 -17.82
C PRO A 319 54.15 -7.98 -16.31
N TYR A 320 54.11 -9.07 -15.52
CA TYR A 320 54.16 -9.01 -14.05
C TYR A 320 55.44 -8.31 -13.51
N LEU A 321 56.53 -8.36 -14.28
CA LEU A 321 57.77 -7.65 -13.99
C LEU A 321 58.14 -6.74 -15.16
N CYS A 322 58.37 -5.46 -14.87
CA CYS A 322 58.98 -4.52 -15.80
C CYS A 322 60.46 -4.29 -15.42
N THR A 323 61.36 -4.38 -16.40
CA THR A 323 62.80 -4.14 -16.24
C THR A 323 63.34 -3.02 -17.15
N THR A 324 62.47 -2.33 -17.87
CA THR A 324 62.80 -1.25 -18.83
C THR A 324 62.25 0.08 -18.35
N ASP A 325 62.79 1.18 -18.86
CA ASP A 325 62.18 2.50 -18.76
C ASP A 325 62.02 3.06 -20.19
N PRO A 326 60.79 3.32 -20.68
CA PRO A 326 59.51 3.14 -19.98
C PRO A 326 59.08 1.67 -19.84
N CYS A 327 58.11 1.43 -18.95
CA CYS A 327 57.39 0.17 -18.83
C CYS A 327 56.20 0.13 -19.79
N ALA A 328 56.08 -0.92 -20.59
CA ALA A 328 54.88 -1.17 -21.39
C ALA A 328 53.72 -1.65 -20.50
N TYR A 329 52.49 -1.26 -20.87
CA TYR A 329 51.25 -1.81 -20.31
C TYR A 329 50.30 -2.23 -21.44
N SER A 330 49.44 -3.20 -21.15
CA SER A 330 48.37 -3.64 -22.05
C SER A 330 47.17 -4.16 -21.27
N PHE A 331 45.98 -3.71 -21.68
CA PHE A 331 44.70 -4.15 -21.14
C PHE A 331 43.76 -4.52 -22.31
N THR A 332 43.11 -5.67 -22.22
CA THR A 332 42.04 -6.07 -23.13
C THR A 332 40.71 -5.95 -22.41
N VAL A 333 39.78 -5.21 -23.00
CA VAL A 333 38.38 -5.17 -22.57
C VAL A 333 37.57 -6.03 -23.50
N THR A 334 36.74 -6.91 -22.95
CA THR A 334 35.82 -7.78 -23.70
C THR A 334 34.41 -7.48 -23.26
N ASN A 335 33.49 -7.33 -24.21
CA ASN A 335 32.07 -7.35 -23.90
C ASN A 335 31.64 -8.81 -23.68
N SER A 336 31.47 -9.23 -22.42
CA SER A 336 30.98 -10.55 -22.03
C SER A 336 29.45 -10.64 -22.08
N GLY A 337 28.76 -9.51 -22.12
CA GLY A 337 27.30 -9.40 -22.23
C GLY A 337 26.72 -9.85 -23.58
N ASP A 338 25.39 -9.84 -23.65
CA ASP A 338 24.59 -10.30 -24.79
C ASP A 338 24.15 -9.17 -25.73
N GLN A 339 24.31 -7.90 -25.34
CA GLN A 339 24.04 -6.75 -26.19
C GLN A 339 25.29 -5.91 -26.49
N ALA A 340 25.25 -5.17 -27.59
CA ALA A 340 26.33 -4.26 -27.96
C ALA A 340 26.32 -2.99 -27.08
N GLY A 341 27.48 -2.60 -26.55
CA GLY A 341 27.60 -1.44 -25.66
C GLY A 341 28.76 -0.53 -26.03
N ALA A 342 28.58 0.78 -25.88
CA ALA A 342 29.66 1.75 -25.96
C ALA A 342 30.51 1.68 -24.69
N ALA A 343 31.82 1.49 -24.85
CA ALA A 343 32.77 1.35 -23.75
C ALA A 343 33.89 2.39 -23.80
N THR A 344 34.31 2.87 -22.63
CA THR A 344 35.52 3.68 -22.44
C THR A 344 36.31 3.11 -21.27
N LEU A 345 37.54 2.67 -21.53
CA LEU A 345 38.44 2.19 -20.49
C LEU A 345 39.11 3.38 -19.80
N TYR A 346 39.05 3.44 -18.48
CA TYR A 346 39.80 4.38 -17.66
C TYR A 346 40.95 3.64 -16.99
N LEU A 347 42.14 4.23 -17.02
CA LEU A 347 43.35 3.69 -16.41
C LEU A 347 43.96 4.71 -15.44
N THR A 348 44.20 4.27 -14.21
CA THR A 348 44.97 5.01 -13.20
C THR A 348 46.25 4.23 -12.91
N LEU A 349 47.37 4.77 -13.39
CA LEU A 349 48.69 4.15 -13.30
C LEU A 349 49.65 5.11 -12.57
N PRO A 350 50.60 4.61 -11.76
CA PRO A 350 51.57 5.47 -11.07
C PRO A 350 52.30 6.42 -12.01
N GLN A 351 52.34 7.71 -11.65
CA GLN A 351 52.97 8.80 -12.42
C GLN A 351 52.41 9.05 -13.84
N VAL A 352 51.29 8.43 -14.20
CA VAL A 352 50.53 8.74 -15.43
C VAL A 352 49.21 9.40 -15.02
N PRO A 353 48.86 10.58 -15.55
CA PRO A 353 47.53 11.16 -15.32
C PRO A 353 46.43 10.25 -15.84
N ASP A 354 45.32 10.14 -15.10
CA ASP A 354 44.14 9.40 -15.54
C ASP A 354 43.66 9.90 -16.91
N GLN A 355 43.48 8.98 -17.87
CA GLN A 355 42.97 9.30 -19.20
C GLN A 355 41.88 8.29 -19.63
N PRO A 356 40.80 8.78 -20.28
CA PRO A 356 39.83 7.92 -20.94
C PRO A 356 40.40 7.37 -22.25
N HIS A 357 40.19 6.08 -22.48
CA HIS A 357 40.53 5.38 -23.71
C HIS A 357 39.23 4.87 -24.39
N PRO A 358 38.64 5.65 -25.33
CA PRO A 358 37.41 5.26 -26.01
C PRO A 358 37.57 3.97 -26.81
N LEU A 359 36.78 2.96 -26.47
CA LEU A 359 36.77 1.68 -27.17
C LEU A 359 35.80 1.69 -28.36
N GLY A 360 34.75 2.51 -28.28
CA GLY A 360 33.62 2.51 -29.20
C GLY A 360 32.59 1.48 -28.79
N THR A 361 31.67 1.14 -29.69
CA THR A 361 30.67 0.09 -29.45
C THR A 361 31.31 -1.28 -29.66
N LEU A 362 31.37 -2.10 -28.60
CA LEU A 362 31.79 -3.49 -28.65
C LEU A 362 30.55 -4.39 -28.76
N GLN A 363 30.51 -5.25 -29.78
CA GLN A 363 29.51 -6.30 -29.94
C GLN A 363 29.69 -7.40 -28.87
N PRO A 364 28.67 -8.24 -28.62
CA PRO A 364 28.81 -9.41 -27.74
C PRO A 364 30.03 -10.26 -28.12
N LYS A 365 30.83 -10.63 -27.12
CA LYS A 365 32.11 -11.37 -27.24
C LYS A 365 33.21 -10.65 -28.02
N GLN A 366 33.04 -9.38 -28.38
CA GLN A 366 34.08 -8.57 -29.02
C GLN A 366 35.05 -8.03 -27.96
N SER A 367 36.35 -8.19 -28.24
CA SER A 367 37.42 -7.60 -27.44
C SER A 367 38.10 -6.44 -28.14
N LYS A 368 38.61 -5.47 -27.38
CA LYS A 368 39.52 -4.43 -27.86
C LYS A 368 40.66 -4.23 -26.87
N THR A 369 41.88 -4.18 -27.39
CA THR A 369 43.10 -3.99 -26.58
C THR A 369 43.56 -2.53 -26.63
N VAL A 370 43.89 -1.99 -25.46
CA VAL A 370 44.60 -0.72 -25.28
C VAL A 370 46.00 -1.04 -24.77
N SER A 371 47.00 -0.35 -25.31
CA SER A 371 48.40 -0.52 -24.92
C SER A 371 49.14 0.81 -24.97
N GLY A 372 50.11 0.98 -24.08
CA GLY A 372 50.93 2.18 -24.02
C GLY A 372 52.16 1.97 -23.16
N SER A 373 52.75 3.07 -22.71
CA SER A 373 53.96 3.08 -21.90
C SER A 373 53.86 4.08 -20.74
N ARG A 374 54.51 3.77 -19.61
CA ARG A 374 54.60 4.62 -18.41
C ARG A 374 56.04 4.70 -17.89
N PRO A 375 56.42 5.70 -17.08
CA PRO A 375 57.71 5.71 -16.41
C PRO A 375 57.93 4.46 -15.55
N ASN A 376 59.17 3.98 -15.48
CA ASN A 376 59.54 2.99 -14.48
C ASN A 376 59.69 3.65 -13.11
N ILE A 377 58.75 3.36 -12.21
CA ILE A 377 58.72 3.93 -10.86
C ILE A 377 59.73 3.28 -9.88
N ALA A 378 60.43 2.21 -10.30
CA ALA A 378 61.43 1.56 -9.47
C ALA A 378 62.76 2.36 -9.48
N PRO A 379 63.33 2.71 -8.30
CA PRO A 379 64.69 3.24 -8.24
C PRO A 379 65.70 2.23 -8.82
N PRO A 380 66.83 2.68 -9.40
CA PRO A 380 67.85 1.79 -9.94
C PRO A 380 68.30 0.71 -8.95
N GLY A 381 68.25 -0.55 -9.39
CA GLY A 381 68.61 -1.71 -8.55
C GLY A 381 67.61 -2.04 -7.44
N LYS A 382 66.38 -1.51 -7.48
CA LYS A 382 65.28 -1.86 -6.58
C LYS A 382 64.11 -2.48 -7.34
N THR A 383 63.28 -3.22 -6.62
CA THR A 383 61.95 -3.65 -7.06
C THR A 383 60.92 -2.94 -6.19
N VAL A 384 59.88 -2.41 -6.81
CA VAL A 384 58.73 -1.83 -6.11
C VAL A 384 57.47 -2.58 -6.53
N THR A 385 56.49 -2.64 -5.64
CA THR A 385 55.14 -3.15 -5.95
C THR A 385 54.19 -1.97 -6.00
N HIS A 386 53.31 -1.95 -6.99
CA HIS A 386 52.26 -0.94 -7.13
C HIS A 386 50.98 -1.62 -7.64
N THR A 387 49.85 -0.91 -7.53
CA THR A 387 48.57 -1.36 -8.05
C THR A 387 48.20 -0.52 -9.27
N ASP A 388 47.72 -1.19 -10.32
CA ASP A 388 47.12 -0.55 -11.48
C ASP A 388 45.61 -0.66 -11.37
N TYR A 389 44.92 0.48 -11.41
CA TYR A 389 43.45 0.50 -11.39
C TYR A 389 42.94 0.70 -12.81
N ALA A 390 41.98 -0.13 -13.19
CA ALA A 390 41.35 -0.12 -14.49
C ALA A 390 39.85 -0.37 -14.31
N TRP A 391 39.01 0.45 -14.94
CA TRP A 391 37.57 0.26 -14.96
C TRP A 391 36.99 0.68 -16.32
N VAL A 392 35.81 0.17 -16.65
CA VAL A 392 35.12 0.51 -17.91
C VAL A 392 33.88 1.32 -17.58
N TYR A 393 33.74 2.46 -18.26
CA TYR A 393 32.50 3.20 -18.32
C TYR A 393 31.67 2.74 -19.51
N SER A 394 30.41 2.39 -19.25
CA SER A 394 29.37 2.27 -20.26
C SER A 394 28.19 3.16 -19.95
N ALA A 395 27.68 3.86 -20.96
CA ALA A 395 26.48 4.69 -20.80
C ALA A 395 25.20 3.87 -20.58
N ALA A 396 25.22 2.58 -20.94
CA ALA A 396 24.13 1.64 -20.67
C ALA A 396 24.09 1.16 -19.20
N GLU A 397 25.16 1.39 -18.43
CA GLU A 397 25.27 0.98 -17.02
C GLU A 397 25.27 2.18 -16.08
N TYR A 398 25.99 3.24 -16.44
CA TYR A 398 26.20 4.43 -15.58
C TYR A 398 25.38 5.66 -16.01
N GLY A 399 24.52 5.53 -17.03
CA GLY A 399 23.80 6.65 -17.63
C GLY A 399 24.68 7.54 -18.52
N SER A 400 24.21 8.73 -18.88
CA SER A 400 24.90 9.57 -19.88
C SER A 400 26.06 10.43 -19.35
N ASP A 401 26.21 10.61 -18.02
CA ASP A 401 27.28 11.42 -17.42
C ASP A 401 28.45 10.53 -16.93
N PRO A 402 29.63 10.54 -17.59
CA PRO A 402 30.78 9.76 -17.16
C PRO A 402 31.34 10.16 -15.80
N LYS A 403 30.97 11.34 -15.28
CA LYS A 403 31.36 11.75 -13.93
C LYS A 403 30.60 10.97 -12.84
N VAL A 404 29.42 10.42 -13.13
CA VAL A 404 28.68 9.52 -12.21
C VAL A 404 29.53 8.26 -12.00
N GLY A 405 29.86 7.54 -13.07
CA GLY A 405 30.70 6.34 -12.99
C GLY A 405 32.06 6.59 -12.33
N SER A 406 32.71 7.72 -12.64
CA SER A 406 33.97 8.09 -11.98
C SER A 406 33.83 8.37 -10.47
N ARG A 407 32.73 8.99 -10.03
CA ARG A 407 32.47 9.25 -8.59
C ARG A 407 32.10 7.97 -7.83
N LEU A 408 31.39 7.03 -8.46
CA LEU A 408 31.07 5.73 -7.89
C LEU A 408 32.31 4.84 -7.79
N HIS A 409 33.10 4.73 -8.86
CA HIS A 409 34.32 3.94 -8.85
C HIS A 409 35.32 4.44 -7.79
N ALA A 410 35.45 5.76 -7.61
CA ALA A 410 36.27 6.36 -6.55
C ALA A 410 35.78 6.04 -5.11
N ARG A 411 34.57 5.49 -4.96
CA ARG A 411 33.97 5.01 -3.69
C ARG A 411 33.92 3.48 -3.60
N ASN A 412 34.45 2.77 -4.60
CA ASN A 412 34.26 1.32 -4.77
C ASN A 412 32.76 0.93 -4.77
N LEU A 413 31.98 1.66 -5.56
CA LEU A 413 30.56 1.38 -5.84
C LEU A 413 30.36 1.19 -7.35
N GLN A 414 29.40 0.33 -7.71
CA GLN A 414 28.98 0.03 -9.07
C GLN A 414 27.47 -0.29 -9.10
N PRO A 415 26.78 -0.15 -10.24
CA PRO A 415 25.35 -0.47 -10.34
C PRO A 415 25.06 -1.93 -10.00
N ASP A 416 26.00 -2.82 -10.33
CA ASP A 416 25.96 -4.27 -10.13
C ASP A 416 26.11 -4.69 -8.66
N ASP A 417 26.31 -3.73 -7.74
CA ASP A 417 26.18 -3.98 -6.30
C ASP A 417 24.70 -4.12 -5.88
N VAL A 418 23.74 -3.74 -6.74
CA VAL A 418 22.29 -3.98 -6.59
C VAL A 418 21.84 -4.94 -7.70
N SER A 419 20.96 -5.91 -7.40
CA SER A 419 20.65 -7.04 -8.30
C SER A 419 19.68 -6.73 -9.48
N VAL A 420 19.88 -5.61 -10.17
CA VAL A 420 18.97 -5.09 -11.20
C VAL A 420 19.30 -5.53 -12.64
N GLY A 421 18.28 -5.57 -13.50
CA GLY A 421 18.45 -5.71 -14.94
C GLY A 421 19.09 -4.47 -15.59
N THR A 422 19.87 -4.64 -16.67
CA THR A 422 20.66 -3.56 -17.30
C THR A 422 19.89 -2.26 -17.59
N PRO A 423 18.63 -2.26 -18.07
CA PRO A 423 17.89 -1.01 -18.30
C PRO A 423 17.66 -0.15 -17.04
N LEU A 424 17.76 -0.72 -15.83
CA LEU A 424 17.67 -0.01 -14.55
C LEU A 424 19.05 0.38 -13.98
N LYS A 425 20.16 -0.22 -14.44
CA LYS A 425 21.52 0.12 -13.99
C LYS A 425 21.80 1.63 -14.04
N PRO A 426 21.44 2.40 -15.10
CA PRO A 426 21.62 3.86 -15.13
C PRO A 426 20.90 4.60 -14.00
N THR A 427 19.70 4.14 -13.64
CA THR A 427 18.89 4.70 -12.55
C THR A 427 19.55 4.41 -11.21
N VAL A 428 19.96 3.17 -10.96
CA VAL A 428 20.72 2.76 -9.77
C VAL A 428 22.04 3.53 -9.64
N ALA A 429 22.81 3.66 -10.74
CA ALA A 429 24.05 4.44 -10.76
C ALA A 429 23.82 5.89 -10.30
N LYS A 430 22.75 6.52 -10.82
CA LYS A 430 22.40 7.88 -10.49
C LYS A 430 21.91 8.02 -9.04
N LEU A 431 21.10 7.09 -8.55
CA LEU A 431 20.66 7.02 -7.15
C LEU A 431 21.84 6.87 -6.20
N LEU A 432 22.70 5.86 -6.40
CA LEU A 432 23.93 5.65 -5.61
C LEU A 432 24.81 6.90 -5.59
N ASP A 433 24.97 7.58 -6.73
CA ASP A 433 25.76 8.82 -6.80
C ASP A 433 25.09 9.95 -6.02
N GLN A 434 23.79 10.20 -6.19
CA GLN A 434 23.11 11.24 -5.40
C GLN A 434 23.14 10.93 -3.89
N MET A 435 23.09 9.66 -3.50
CA MET A 435 23.12 9.21 -2.11
C MET A 435 24.52 9.31 -1.46
N THR A 436 25.60 9.36 -2.25
CA THR A 436 26.99 9.26 -1.76
C THR A 436 27.96 10.36 -2.23
N LYS A 437 27.63 11.17 -3.25
CA LYS A 437 28.52 12.19 -3.87
C LYS A 437 29.12 13.20 -2.87
N ASP A 438 28.37 13.54 -1.82
CA ASP A 438 28.75 14.54 -0.80
C ASP A 438 29.47 13.89 0.40
N ARG A 439 29.66 12.56 0.38
CA ARG A 439 30.44 11.81 1.38
C ARG A 439 31.90 11.67 0.95
N PRO A 440 32.86 11.63 1.91
CA PRO A 440 34.23 11.24 1.64
C PRO A 440 34.31 9.86 0.98
N THR A 441 35.29 9.62 0.12
CA THR A 441 35.50 8.31 -0.53
C THR A 441 35.85 7.18 0.45
N SER A 442 36.19 7.51 1.68
CA SER A 442 36.44 6.57 2.78
C SER A 442 35.19 6.20 3.59
N ASP A 443 34.02 6.79 3.33
CA ASP A 443 32.76 6.53 4.03
C ASP A 443 32.05 5.29 3.45
N THR A 444 32.63 4.10 3.71
CA THR A 444 32.11 2.83 3.22
C THR A 444 30.76 2.45 3.85
N GLU A 445 30.46 2.95 5.05
CA GLU A 445 29.16 2.75 5.70
C GLU A 445 28.03 3.46 4.95
N ALA A 446 28.26 4.70 4.47
CA ALA A 446 27.30 5.38 3.61
C ALA A 446 27.12 4.69 2.25
N GLY A 447 28.16 4.04 1.72
CA GLY A 447 28.10 3.19 0.53
C GLY A 447 27.18 1.98 0.75
N SER A 448 27.49 1.14 1.74
CA SER A 448 26.70 -0.06 2.08
C SER A 448 25.22 0.28 2.30
N LYS A 449 24.90 1.27 3.15
CA LYS A 449 23.51 1.67 3.40
C LYS A 449 22.78 2.21 2.17
N SER A 450 23.51 2.68 1.16
CA SER A 450 22.90 3.11 -0.10
C SER A 450 22.63 1.93 -1.03
N VAL A 451 23.43 0.87 -0.97
CA VAL A 451 23.16 -0.41 -1.63
C VAL A 451 21.98 -1.10 -0.94
N ASP A 452 22.05 -1.34 0.37
CA ASP A 452 20.99 -2.00 1.16
C ASP A 452 19.61 -1.33 0.95
N ALA A 453 19.58 0.01 0.89
CA ALA A 453 18.36 0.79 0.68
C ALA A 453 17.82 0.71 -0.76
N LEU A 454 18.68 0.48 -1.76
CA LEU A 454 18.27 0.29 -3.15
C LEU A 454 17.93 -1.17 -3.46
N GLU A 455 18.52 -2.15 -2.77
CA GLU A 455 18.06 -3.54 -2.81
C GLU A 455 16.64 -3.63 -2.23
N GLY A 456 16.37 -3.01 -1.08
CA GLY A 456 15.01 -2.96 -0.50
C GLY A 456 13.99 -2.26 -1.40
N ALA A 457 14.38 -1.17 -2.07
CA ALA A 457 13.53 -0.46 -3.03
C ALA A 457 13.36 -1.24 -4.35
N ASP A 458 14.35 -2.04 -4.78
CA ASP A 458 14.21 -2.97 -5.89
C ASP A 458 13.22 -4.08 -5.53
N ASP A 459 13.40 -4.79 -4.41
CA ASP A 459 12.49 -5.84 -3.92
C ASP A 459 11.02 -5.39 -3.82
N GLN A 460 10.77 -4.09 -3.59
CA GLN A 460 9.44 -3.47 -3.50
C GLN A 460 8.91 -2.91 -4.84
N GLY A 461 9.73 -2.90 -5.90
CA GLY A 461 9.35 -2.37 -7.22
C GLY A 461 9.39 -0.84 -7.33
N GLU A 462 10.05 -0.13 -6.41
CA GLU A 462 10.02 1.34 -6.31
C GLU A 462 11.01 2.05 -7.25
N LEU A 463 11.99 1.33 -7.82
CA LEU A 463 13.05 1.92 -8.64
C LEU A 463 12.58 2.79 -9.83
N PRO A 464 11.48 2.50 -10.55
CA PRO A 464 11.01 3.38 -11.62
C PRO A 464 10.53 4.75 -11.10
N ASP A 465 9.81 4.76 -9.97
CA ASP A 465 9.30 5.99 -9.36
C ASP A 465 10.45 6.80 -8.73
N LEU A 466 11.41 6.12 -8.09
CA LEU A 466 12.68 6.75 -7.66
C LEU A 466 13.49 7.30 -8.84
N GLY A 467 13.42 6.62 -9.99
CA GLY A 467 13.95 7.10 -11.27
C GLY A 467 13.36 8.45 -11.65
N GLU A 468 12.03 8.57 -11.71
CA GLU A 468 11.35 9.84 -12.01
C GLU A 468 11.72 10.94 -10.99
N ILE A 469 11.80 10.61 -9.70
CA ILE A 469 12.20 11.55 -8.65
C ILE A 469 13.62 12.07 -8.87
N VAL A 470 14.59 11.20 -9.17
CA VAL A 470 16.00 11.58 -9.34
C VAL A 470 16.32 12.13 -10.74
N ASP A 471 15.55 11.75 -11.76
CA ASP A 471 15.59 12.31 -13.10
C ASP A 471 15.00 13.71 -13.18
N SER A 472 14.04 14.03 -12.31
CA SER A 472 13.56 15.41 -12.13
C SER A 472 14.67 16.40 -11.78
N GLY A 473 15.73 15.96 -11.08
CA GLY A 473 16.79 16.80 -10.52
C GLY A 473 16.32 17.76 -9.41
N ARG A 474 15.11 17.56 -8.86
CA ARG A 474 14.39 18.51 -7.99
C ARG A 474 14.02 17.95 -6.61
N LEU A 475 14.59 16.80 -6.23
CA LEU A 475 14.70 16.40 -4.82
C LEU A 475 15.86 17.18 -4.19
N ASP A 476 15.59 17.98 -3.18
CA ASP A 476 16.56 18.88 -2.53
C ASP A 476 17.50 18.15 -1.56
N ASN A 477 17.12 16.96 -1.10
CA ASN A 477 17.87 16.16 -0.12
C ASN A 477 18.06 14.67 -0.50
N PRO A 478 18.51 14.35 -1.73
CA PRO A 478 18.60 12.96 -2.20
C PRO A 478 19.62 12.13 -1.41
N GLN A 479 20.56 12.78 -0.72
CA GLN A 479 21.48 12.11 0.20
C GLN A 479 20.76 11.46 1.40
N ASP A 480 19.50 11.78 1.68
CA ASP A 480 18.77 11.22 2.81
C ASP A 480 17.97 9.95 2.44
N LEU A 481 17.84 9.62 1.15
CA LEU A 481 17.12 8.44 0.66
C LEU A 481 17.62 7.13 1.32
N ARG A 482 18.93 6.99 1.58
CA ARG A 482 19.51 5.83 2.31
C ARG A 482 18.97 5.63 3.73
N THR A 483 18.25 6.60 4.29
CA THR A 483 17.57 6.53 5.60
C THR A 483 16.06 6.44 5.47
N ILE A 484 15.51 6.85 4.32
CA ILE A 484 14.08 6.97 4.06
C ILE A 484 13.53 5.68 3.42
N LEU A 485 14.19 5.15 2.38
CA LEU A 485 13.75 3.94 1.66
C LEU A 485 13.67 2.69 2.55
N PRO A 486 14.52 2.48 3.57
CA PRO A 486 14.31 1.40 4.54
C PRO A 486 13.04 1.52 5.41
N THR A 487 12.16 2.50 5.13
CA THR A 487 10.84 2.66 5.75
C THR A 487 9.68 2.65 4.74
N THR A 488 9.93 2.53 3.44
CA THR A 488 8.88 2.41 2.40
C THR A 488 8.23 1.02 2.33
N ASP A 489 8.71 0.07 3.15
CA ASP A 489 8.04 -1.20 3.46
C ASP A 489 6.60 -1.06 3.95
N LYS A 490 6.21 0.15 4.39
CA LYS A 490 4.85 0.49 4.83
C LYS A 490 4.09 1.23 3.76
N VAL A 491 2.81 0.85 3.60
CA VAL A 491 1.88 1.46 2.63
C VAL A 491 1.87 2.99 2.77
N GLU A 492 1.87 3.54 3.98
CA GLU A 492 1.89 4.99 4.20
C GLU A 492 3.10 5.69 3.53
N ASN A 493 4.27 5.05 3.55
CA ASN A 493 5.52 5.62 3.06
C ASN A 493 5.72 5.36 1.55
N GLN A 494 5.28 4.20 1.04
CA GLN A 494 5.15 3.93 -0.39
C GLN A 494 4.20 4.96 -1.06
N ARG A 495 3.06 5.26 -0.43
CA ARG A 495 2.16 6.33 -0.92
C ARG A 495 2.85 7.69 -0.95
N VAL A 496 3.71 8.02 0.02
CA VAL A 496 4.50 9.27 -0.03
C VAL A 496 5.50 9.27 -1.20
N LEU A 497 6.13 8.14 -1.51
CA LEU A 497 7.01 7.97 -2.69
C LEU A 497 6.24 8.22 -4.00
N GLU A 498 5.12 7.51 -4.19
CA GLU A 498 4.23 7.68 -5.35
C GLU A 498 3.77 9.14 -5.52
N GLN A 499 3.44 9.80 -4.39
CA GLN A 499 3.03 11.21 -4.36
C GLN A 499 4.12 12.18 -4.80
N ILE A 500 5.36 11.97 -4.35
CA ILE A 500 6.49 12.83 -4.70
C ILE A 500 6.82 12.68 -6.19
N ALA A 501 6.83 11.44 -6.69
CA ALA A 501 7.04 11.18 -8.12
C ALA A 501 5.92 11.80 -8.99
N ALA A 502 4.65 11.58 -8.64
CA ALA A 502 3.50 12.17 -9.34
C ALA A 502 3.50 13.72 -9.31
N LEU A 503 3.89 14.33 -8.19
CA LEU A 503 4.03 15.79 -8.07
C LEU A 503 5.13 16.32 -9.00
N LEU A 504 6.30 15.67 -9.04
CA LEU A 504 7.43 16.09 -9.87
C LEU A 504 7.13 15.91 -11.37
N LEU A 505 6.36 14.89 -11.75
CA LEU A 505 5.84 14.71 -13.11
C LEU A 505 4.82 15.79 -13.50
N ALA A 506 3.88 16.12 -12.61
CA ALA A 506 2.79 17.04 -12.90
C ALA A 506 3.20 18.53 -12.88
N ASP A 507 4.11 18.93 -11.98
CA ASP A 507 4.65 20.28 -11.89
C ASP A 507 6.18 20.27 -12.18
N PRO A 508 6.62 20.75 -13.36
CA PRO A 508 8.04 20.84 -13.71
C PRO A 508 8.80 21.95 -12.96
N GLN A 509 8.12 22.76 -12.15
CA GLN A 509 8.72 23.77 -11.26
C GLN A 509 8.72 23.34 -9.78
N ALA A 510 8.14 22.18 -9.46
CA ALA A 510 8.14 21.69 -8.08
C ALA A 510 9.55 21.30 -7.62
N HIS A 511 9.93 21.73 -6.42
CA HIS A 511 11.09 21.23 -5.68
C HIS A 511 10.63 20.60 -4.37
N VAL A 512 11.17 19.44 -4.01
CA VAL A 512 10.71 18.63 -2.87
C VAL A 512 11.85 18.37 -1.91
N THR A 513 11.58 18.49 -0.61
CA THR A 513 12.42 17.94 0.47
C THR A 513 11.63 16.82 1.15
N TRP A 514 12.12 15.57 1.10
CA TRP A 514 11.47 14.44 1.77
C TRP A 514 11.96 14.38 3.23
N SER A 515 11.05 14.42 4.20
CA SER A 515 11.41 14.44 5.62
C SER A 515 12.01 13.12 6.08
N VAL A 516 13.16 13.18 6.76
CA VAL A 516 13.80 12.00 7.34
C VAL A 516 13.07 11.54 8.61
N PRO A 517 12.79 10.24 8.77
CA PRO A 517 12.33 9.68 10.05
C PRO A 517 13.27 10.05 11.20
N SER A 518 12.72 10.51 12.32
CA SER A 518 13.54 10.97 13.44
C SER A 518 14.20 9.81 14.18
N THR A 519 15.54 9.82 14.23
CA THR A 519 16.34 8.87 15.02
C THR A 519 16.27 9.13 16.53
N THR A 520 15.51 10.14 16.97
CA THR A 520 15.41 10.57 18.37
C THR A 520 14.03 10.25 18.92
N ALA A 521 13.97 9.48 20.01
CA ALA A 521 12.71 9.07 20.62
C ALA A 521 11.90 10.29 21.14
N GLY A 522 10.90 10.73 20.36
CA GLY A 522 9.87 11.68 20.83
C GLY A 522 9.35 12.71 19.83
N ALA A 523 10.04 12.95 18.70
CA ALA A 523 9.66 13.98 17.73
C ALA A 523 9.71 13.47 16.29
N ALA A 524 8.57 12.99 15.78
CA ALA A 524 8.37 12.80 14.33
C ALA A 524 8.45 14.16 13.60
N PRO A 525 8.86 14.19 12.32
CA PRO A 525 8.75 15.41 11.52
C PRO A 525 7.26 15.83 11.39
N PRO A 526 6.94 17.14 11.37
CA PRO A 526 5.54 17.60 11.29
C PRO A 526 4.83 17.31 9.96
N ALA A 527 5.58 16.90 8.94
CA ALA A 527 5.14 16.68 7.57
C ALA A 527 6.04 15.60 6.98
N ASP A 528 5.51 14.75 6.10
CA ASP A 528 6.28 13.67 5.46
C ASP A 528 7.14 14.23 4.33
N TYR A 529 6.68 15.29 3.66
CA TYR A 529 7.49 16.06 2.74
C TYR A 529 7.11 17.54 2.73
N LEU A 530 8.09 18.37 2.37
CA LEU A 530 7.93 19.79 2.08
C LEU A 530 8.11 19.99 0.59
N TYR A 531 7.35 20.90 -0.02
CA TYR A 531 7.62 21.28 -1.40
C TYR A 531 7.38 22.77 -1.68
N THR A 532 8.07 23.25 -2.71
CA THR A 532 7.80 24.55 -3.33
C THR A 532 7.26 24.31 -4.74
N THR A 533 6.35 25.17 -5.19
CA THR A 533 5.62 25.07 -6.47
C THR A 533 5.33 26.48 -6.98
N THR A 534 5.00 26.63 -8.27
CA THR A 534 4.53 27.92 -8.81
C THR A 534 3.03 27.87 -9.14
N GLU A 535 2.19 28.38 -8.23
CA GLU A 535 0.74 28.46 -8.42
C GLU A 535 0.34 29.86 -8.90
N GLN A 536 -0.33 29.96 -10.05
CA GLN A 536 -0.75 31.24 -10.66
C GLN A 536 0.40 32.26 -10.82
N GLY A 537 1.62 31.79 -11.10
CA GLY A 537 2.80 32.64 -11.25
C GLY A 537 3.39 33.15 -9.93
N ARG A 538 2.97 32.62 -8.78
CA ARG A 538 3.53 32.94 -7.45
C ARG A 538 4.15 31.69 -6.82
N PRO A 539 5.30 31.82 -6.12
CA PRO A 539 5.86 30.72 -5.37
C PRO A 539 4.96 30.40 -4.17
N ALA A 540 4.48 29.17 -4.08
CA ALA A 540 3.82 28.63 -2.90
C ALA A 540 4.73 27.59 -2.23
N LYS A 541 4.60 27.48 -0.90
CA LYS A 541 5.36 26.55 -0.07
C LYS A 541 4.38 25.72 0.73
N ARG A 542 4.46 24.40 0.65
CA ARG A 542 3.50 23.46 1.25
C ARG A 542 4.24 22.43 2.09
N ALA A 543 3.69 22.15 3.26
CA ALA A 543 4.13 21.09 4.14
C ALA A 543 3.03 20.03 4.16
N VAL A 544 3.30 18.85 3.61
CA VAL A 544 2.29 17.80 3.42
C VAL A 544 2.46 16.73 4.49
N LYS A 545 1.37 16.45 5.20
CA LYS A 545 1.25 15.26 6.03
C LYS A 545 0.22 14.35 5.40
N THR A 546 0.66 13.16 5.02
CA THR A 546 -0.13 12.11 4.39
C THR A 546 -0.53 11.10 5.45
N GLU A 547 -1.80 10.72 5.45
CA GLU A 547 -2.33 9.63 6.25
C GLU A 547 -3.12 8.68 5.35
N THR A 548 -2.90 7.37 5.51
CA THR A 548 -3.63 6.34 4.75
C THR A 548 -4.92 5.99 5.49
N VAL A 549 -6.03 5.91 4.75
CA VAL A 549 -7.37 5.66 5.27
C VAL A 549 -7.91 4.37 4.65
N ARG A 550 -8.04 3.33 5.47
CA ARG A 550 -8.41 1.97 5.04
C ARG A 550 -9.89 1.67 5.29
N SER A 551 -10.61 2.55 6.00
CA SER A 551 -12.05 2.42 6.23
C SER A 551 -12.74 3.79 6.40
N PRO A 552 -14.07 3.88 6.21
CA PRO A 552 -14.83 5.13 6.44
C PRO A 552 -14.70 5.66 7.88
N ALA A 553 -14.48 4.76 8.85
CA ALA A 553 -14.34 5.09 10.27
C ALA A 553 -12.98 5.75 10.57
N GLU A 554 -11.92 5.40 9.83
CA GLU A 554 -10.57 5.94 10.03
C GLU A 554 -10.43 7.41 9.61
N LEU A 555 -11.27 7.92 8.70
CA LEU A 555 -11.22 9.32 8.23
C LEU A 555 -11.09 10.32 9.38
N GLY A 556 -11.88 10.13 10.45
CA GLY A 556 -11.85 10.99 11.62
C GLY A 556 -10.61 10.82 12.51
N SER A 557 -10.09 9.61 12.66
CA SER A 557 -8.88 9.37 13.47
C SER A 557 -7.61 9.79 12.75
N GLN A 558 -7.50 9.51 11.45
CA GLN A 558 -6.34 9.88 10.65
C GLN A 558 -6.25 11.39 10.46
N ALA A 559 -7.36 12.07 10.15
CA ALA A 559 -7.37 13.53 10.10
C ALA A 559 -6.97 14.18 11.44
N ARG A 560 -7.36 13.58 12.58
CA ARG A 560 -6.93 14.03 13.91
C ARG A 560 -5.41 13.93 14.08
N ILE A 561 -4.82 12.81 13.66
CA ILE A 561 -3.39 12.52 13.78
C ILE A 561 -2.59 13.46 12.87
N GLY A 562 -2.88 13.51 11.58
CA GLY A 562 -2.14 14.33 10.63
C GLY A 562 -2.25 15.84 10.92
N ALA A 563 -3.44 16.32 11.27
CA ALA A 563 -3.62 17.70 11.71
C ALA A 563 -2.90 18.02 13.03
N ALA A 564 -2.76 17.05 13.94
CA ALA A 564 -1.94 17.24 15.16
C ALA A 564 -0.45 17.35 14.82
N GLN A 565 0.07 16.45 13.99
CA GLN A 565 1.48 16.43 13.59
C GLN A 565 1.89 17.73 12.87
N LEU A 566 1.09 18.22 11.91
CA LEU A 566 1.29 19.51 11.24
C LEU A 566 1.39 20.70 12.21
N ASN A 567 0.71 20.62 13.36
CA ASN A 567 0.71 21.67 14.38
C ASN A 567 1.75 21.47 15.50
N GLY A 568 2.56 20.41 15.46
CA GLY A 568 3.52 20.07 16.53
C GLY A 568 2.86 19.51 17.79
N GLU A 569 1.60 19.08 17.67
CA GLU A 569 0.83 18.46 18.74
C GLU A 569 1.07 16.94 18.72
N GLN A 570 1.27 16.33 19.88
CA GLN A 570 1.25 14.87 19.98
C GLN A 570 -0.22 14.41 20.10
N PRO A 571 -0.73 13.50 19.23
CA PRO A 571 -2.15 13.11 19.21
C PRO A 571 -2.71 12.62 20.55
N ASP A 572 -1.85 12.12 21.44
CA ASP A 572 -2.19 11.45 22.69
C ASP A 572 -1.54 12.09 23.94
N SER A 573 -1.04 13.33 23.83
CA SER A 573 -0.31 14.00 24.91
C SER A 573 -0.70 15.47 25.04
N SER A 574 -0.93 15.92 26.29
CA SER A 574 -1.19 17.32 26.61
C SER A 574 0.10 18.15 26.75
N ALA A 575 1.25 17.59 26.36
CA ALA A 575 2.52 18.30 26.33
C ALA A 575 2.79 18.76 24.90
N GLY A 576 2.66 20.08 24.66
CA GLY A 576 3.18 20.70 23.44
C GLY A 576 4.69 20.51 23.38
N GLY A 577 5.15 19.69 22.45
CA GLY A 577 6.57 19.30 22.35
C GLY A 577 6.98 18.73 20.99
N GLY A 578 6.06 18.58 20.03
CA GLY A 578 6.40 18.32 18.65
C GLY A 578 6.88 19.59 17.95
N GLN A 579 7.73 19.43 16.93
CA GLN A 579 8.11 20.55 16.08
C GLN A 579 6.93 20.91 15.18
N ARG A 580 6.38 22.12 15.28
CA ARG A 580 5.33 22.63 14.37
C ARG A 580 5.89 22.87 12.96
N VAL A 581 5.05 22.76 11.92
CA VAL A 581 5.38 23.28 10.57
C VAL A 581 5.89 24.72 10.67
N ARG A 582 6.98 25.02 9.96
CA ARG A 582 7.62 26.35 9.98
C ARG A 582 6.66 27.40 9.39
N SER A 583 6.68 28.62 9.95
CA SER A 583 5.90 29.73 9.42
C SER A 583 6.26 30.02 7.96
N GLY A 584 5.25 30.36 7.16
CA GLY A 584 5.39 30.58 5.71
C GLY A 584 5.24 29.32 4.84
N TYR A 585 4.88 28.18 5.43
CA TYR A 585 4.35 27.01 4.72
C TYR A 585 2.84 26.88 4.93
N GLU A 586 2.11 26.56 3.86
CA GLU A 586 0.73 26.09 3.88
C GLU A 586 0.70 24.65 4.45
N ARG A 587 -0.06 24.42 5.51
CA ARG A 587 -0.26 23.10 6.14
C ARG A 587 -1.27 22.30 5.32
N VAL A 588 -0.79 21.28 4.62
CA VAL A 588 -1.62 20.40 3.79
C VAL A 588 -1.79 19.06 4.51
N LEU A 589 -3.01 18.77 4.95
CA LEU A 589 -3.39 17.42 5.37
C LEU A 589 -3.90 16.67 4.15
N ARG A 590 -3.27 15.55 3.84
CA ARG A 590 -3.63 14.66 2.74
C ARG A 590 -4.12 13.33 3.31
N LEU A 591 -5.31 12.90 2.90
CA LEU A 591 -5.91 11.62 3.26
C LEU A 591 -6.01 10.77 2.00
N ASP A 592 -5.23 9.70 1.92
CA ASP A 592 -5.27 8.78 0.79
C ASP A 592 -6.19 7.62 1.14
N LEU A 593 -7.29 7.49 0.39
CA LEU A 593 -8.28 6.46 0.58
C LEU A 593 -7.83 5.21 -0.17
N GLU A 594 -7.61 4.12 0.57
CA GLU A 594 -7.43 2.82 -0.06
C GLU A 594 -8.80 2.25 -0.47
N PRO A 595 -8.91 1.42 -1.53
CA PRO A 595 -10.19 0.91 -2.04
C PRO A 595 -11.11 0.24 -0.99
N PHE A 596 -10.53 -0.27 0.11
CA PHE A 596 -11.23 -0.78 1.29
C PHE A 596 -12.21 0.20 1.96
N VAL A 597 -12.11 1.53 1.72
CA VAL A 597 -13.14 2.49 2.15
C VAL A 597 -14.51 2.24 1.49
N GLY A 598 -14.52 1.47 0.41
CA GLY A 598 -15.70 1.04 -0.32
C GLY A 598 -16.11 1.99 -1.46
N PRO A 599 -16.93 1.51 -2.41
CA PRO A 599 -17.18 2.22 -3.66
C PRO A 599 -17.81 3.61 -3.51
N LEU A 600 -18.57 3.85 -2.42
CA LEU A 600 -19.23 5.13 -2.14
C LEU A 600 -18.28 6.24 -1.69
N LEU A 601 -17.06 5.91 -1.23
CA LEU A 601 -16.02 6.89 -0.92
C LEU A 601 -14.90 6.88 -1.95
N ASP A 602 -14.53 5.70 -2.47
CA ASP A 602 -13.41 5.61 -3.40
C ASP A 602 -13.72 6.22 -4.79
N LEU A 603 -14.97 6.10 -5.25
CA LEU A 603 -15.41 6.65 -6.54
C LEU A 603 -16.21 7.96 -6.40
N ALA A 604 -16.22 8.56 -5.20
CA ALA A 604 -16.94 9.79 -4.93
C ALA A 604 -16.25 10.99 -5.59
N THR A 605 -16.98 11.73 -6.41
CA THR A 605 -16.50 13.00 -6.99
C THR A 605 -16.35 14.07 -5.91
N THR A 606 -15.70 15.21 -6.22
CA THR A 606 -15.58 16.34 -5.26
C THR A 606 -16.95 16.75 -4.68
N GLN A 607 -18.01 16.76 -5.49
CA GLN A 607 -19.35 17.14 -5.06
C GLN A 607 -20.01 16.06 -4.19
N ASP A 608 -19.82 14.78 -4.52
CA ASP A 608 -20.29 13.67 -3.70
C ASP A 608 -19.56 13.67 -2.33
N LEU A 609 -18.24 13.89 -2.32
CA LEU A 609 -17.45 14.04 -1.09
C LEU A 609 -17.89 15.24 -0.25
N GLU A 610 -18.08 16.42 -0.84
CA GLU A 610 -18.62 17.59 -0.12
C GLU A 610 -19.96 17.28 0.55
N HIS A 611 -20.87 16.61 -0.17
CA HIS A 611 -22.17 16.22 0.39
C HIS A 611 -22.05 15.18 1.50
N LEU A 612 -21.32 14.08 1.26
CA LEU A 612 -21.12 12.99 2.21
C LEU A 612 -20.42 13.50 3.48
N LEU A 613 -19.29 14.19 3.34
CA LEU A 613 -18.46 14.64 4.46
C LEU A 613 -19.11 15.79 5.25
N SER A 614 -19.98 16.61 4.65
CA SER A 614 -20.71 17.66 5.37
C SER A 614 -21.96 17.16 6.11
N THR A 615 -22.64 16.13 5.60
CA THR A 615 -23.93 15.65 6.16
C THR A 615 -23.83 14.37 6.98
N GLY A 616 -22.89 13.47 6.67
CA GLY A 616 -22.74 12.18 7.33
C GLY A 616 -22.38 12.31 8.82
N GLN A 617 -23.12 11.65 9.70
CA GLN A 617 -22.85 11.66 11.14
C GLN A 617 -21.51 10.97 11.47
N GLN A 618 -21.18 9.90 10.74
CA GLN A 618 -19.93 9.17 10.83
C GLN A 618 -18.68 10.05 10.58
N PHE A 619 -18.81 11.13 9.80
CA PHE A 619 -17.72 12.06 9.51
C PHE A 619 -17.65 13.27 10.46
N GLN A 620 -18.43 13.29 11.55
CA GLN A 620 -18.36 14.36 12.55
C GLN A 620 -16.96 14.52 13.13
N GLN A 621 -16.27 13.42 13.44
CA GLN A 621 -14.91 13.45 13.96
C GLN A 621 -13.90 14.03 12.95
N LEU A 622 -14.08 13.82 11.65
CA LEU A 622 -13.27 14.46 10.61
C LEU A 622 -13.48 15.99 10.67
N ARG A 623 -14.74 16.44 10.65
CA ARG A 623 -15.09 17.87 10.73
C ARG A 623 -14.52 18.55 11.98
N ASP A 624 -14.62 17.90 13.13
CA ASP A 624 -14.08 18.41 14.39
C ASP A 624 -12.54 18.45 14.39
N SER A 625 -11.88 17.47 13.77
CA SER A 625 -10.41 17.37 13.71
C SER A 625 -9.76 18.48 12.88
N LEU A 626 -10.50 19.08 11.93
CA LEU A 626 -10.05 20.19 11.10
C LEU A 626 -10.08 21.55 11.82
N CYS A 627 -10.73 21.66 12.99
CA CYS A 627 -10.88 22.92 13.73
C CYS A 627 -10.11 22.92 15.05
N GLU A 628 -9.61 24.08 15.47
CA GLU A 628 -9.01 24.23 16.80
C GLU A 628 -10.07 24.13 17.90
N ALA A 629 -9.75 23.38 18.98
CA ALA A 629 -10.69 23.04 20.05
C ALA A 629 -11.35 24.24 20.78
N ASN A 630 -10.78 25.44 20.66
CA ASN A 630 -11.28 26.67 21.27
C ASN A 630 -11.89 27.66 20.25
N GLY A 631 -12.13 27.25 19.00
CA GLY A 631 -12.58 28.16 17.94
C GLY A 631 -11.48 29.12 17.45
N GLY A 632 -10.22 28.69 17.48
CA GLY A 632 -9.06 29.46 16.99
C GLY A 632 -8.93 29.50 15.46
N GLY A 633 -9.85 28.87 14.73
CA GLY A 633 -9.82 28.73 13.28
C GLY A 633 -9.42 27.32 12.82
N PRO A 634 -8.99 27.15 11.57
CA PRO A 634 -8.68 25.84 10.99
C PRO A 634 -7.27 25.35 11.35
N ARG A 635 -7.17 24.06 11.71
CA ARG A 635 -5.91 23.37 12.04
C ARG A 635 -5.06 23.05 10.81
N VAL A 636 -5.66 23.07 9.62
CA VAL A 636 -4.98 22.86 8.34
C VAL A 636 -5.35 23.99 7.39
N ASP A 637 -4.44 24.36 6.49
CA ASP A 637 -4.68 25.41 5.50
C ASP A 637 -5.29 24.82 4.21
N ARG A 638 -5.06 23.52 3.97
CA ARG A 638 -5.69 22.73 2.92
C ARG A 638 -5.97 21.30 3.41
N LEU A 639 -7.18 20.82 3.14
CA LEU A 639 -7.50 19.39 3.12
C LEU A 639 -7.37 18.88 1.70
N VAL A 640 -6.70 17.74 1.53
CA VAL A 640 -6.67 16.96 0.29
C VAL A 640 -7.20 15.57 0.60
N ILE A 641 -8.10 15.06 -0.22
CA ILE A 641 -8.51 13.64 -0.22
C ILE A 641 -8.17 13.08 -1.59
N VAL A 642 -7.50 11.93 -1.62
CA VAL A 642 -7.21 11.21 -2.87
C VAL A 642 -7.92 9.86 -2.84
N ASN A 643 -8.62 9.55 -3.91
CA ASN A 643 -9.38 8.32 -4.09
C ASN A 643 -9.29 7.82 -5.54
N GLY A 644 -9.92 6.69 -5.85
CA GLY A 644 -10.01 6.13 -7.21
C GLY A 644 -10.59 7.08 -8.27
N SER A 645 -11.35 8.11 -7.88
CA SER A 645 -11.85 9.14 -8.81
C SER A 645 -10.87 10.30 -9.07
N GLY A 646 -9.90 10.52 -8.17
CA GLY A 646 -8.82 11.50 -8.34
C GLY A 646 -8.39 12.22 -7.07
N THR A 647 -7.85 13.44 -7.25
CA THR A 647 -7.39 14.32 -6.16
C THR A 647 -8.39 15.44 -5.93
N HIS A 648 -8.95 15.49 -4.73
CA HIS A 648 -9.93 16.48 -4.28
C HIS A 648 -9.29 17.40 -3.23
N GLN A 649 -9.54 18.70 -3.29
CA GLN A 649 -8.88 19.66 -2.41
C GLN A 649 -9.81 20.81 -1.98
N TRP A 650 -9.70 21.19 -0.71
CA TRP A 650 -10.46 22.28 -0.09
C TRP A 650 -9.53 23.17 0.73
N THR A 651 -9.51 24.46 0.43
CA THR A 651 -8.82 25.49 1.23
C THR A 651 -9.74 26.18 2.24
N ASP A 652 -11.04 25.91 2.17
CA ASP A 652 -12.02 26.29 3.19
C ASP A 652 -12.69 25.01 3.74
N PRO A 653 -12.38 24.59 4.98
CA PRO A 653 -12.97 23.38 5.55
C PRO A 653 -14.48 23.51 5.82
N SER A 654 -15.07 24.72 5.70
CA SER A 654 -16.53 24.89 5.76
C SER A 654 -17.25 24.18 4.60
N GLN A 655 -16.58 23.96 3.47
CA GLN A 655 -17.12 23.24 2.30
C GLN A 655 -17.38 21.76 2.60
N VAL A 656 -16.56 21.15 3.47
CA VAL A 656 -16.80 19.79 4.01
C VAL A 656 -17.56 19.81 5.34
N GLY A 657 -18.25 20.93 5.64
CA GLY A 657 -19.12 21.09 6.81
C GLY A 657 -18.42 21.42 8.13
N ALA A 658 -17.09 21.58 8.17
CA ALA A 658 -16.37 21.89 9.40
C ALA A 658 -16.53 23.38 9.78
N ARG A 659 -17.09 23.64 10.96
CA ARG A 659 -17.45 24.99 11.41
C ARG A 659 -16.42 25.55 12.39
N CYS A 660 -15.27 25.95 11.86
CA CYS A 660 -14.18 26.53 12.67
C CYS A 660 -14.47 28.02 12.99
N VAL A 661 -15.39 28.28 13.93
CA VAL A 661 -15.89 29.63 14.22
C VAL A 661 -14.86 30.47 14.96
N SER A 662 -14.21 31.40 14.25
CA SER A 662 -13.32 32.41 14.82
C SER A 662 -14.08 33.40 15.71
N GLY A 663 -13.91 33.30 17.03
CA GLY A 663 -14.23 34.39 17.97
C GLY A 663 -15.69 34.80 18.08
N GLY A 664 -16.56 33.90 18.55
CA GLY A 664 -17.89 34.26 19.05
C GLY A 664 -18.04 33.83 20.52
N THR A 665 -18.26 34.78 21.43
CA THR A 665 -18.74 34.46 22.79
C THR A 665 -20.19 34.01 22.73
N SER A 666 -20.40 32.77 22.29
CA SER A 666 -21.63 32.04 22.56
C SER A 666 -21.76 31.88 24.08
N PRO A 667 -22.93 32.14 24.68
CA PRO A 667 -23.09 32.02 26.12
C PRO A 667 -22.77 30.58 26.53
N SER A 668 -21.86 30.47 27.50
CA SER A 668 -21.48 29.21 28.11
C SER A 668 -22.75 28.43 28.49
N PRO A 669 -22.93 27.17 28.02
CA PRO A 669 -23.93 26.31 28.65
C PRO A 669 -23.56 26.24 30.12
N SER A 670 -24.47 26.67 31.00
CA SER A 670 -24.19 26.80 32.42
C SER A 670 -23.54 25.52 32.94
N PRO A 671 -22.52 25.62 33.83
CA PRO A 671 -21.69 24.48 34.20
C PRO A 671 -22.58 23.36 34.74
N SER A 672 -22.83 22.37 33.88
CA SER A 672 -23.50 21.14 34.27
C SER A 672 -22.62 20.52 35.33
N THR A 673 -23.21 20.35 36.50
CA THR A 673 -22.53 20.05 37.76
C THR A 673 -21.51 18.94 37.59
N SER A 674 -20.28 19.23 38.00
CA SER A 674 -19.14 18.33 38.11
C SER A 674 -19.52 16.86 38.35
N THR A 675 -19.66 16.09 37.27
CA THR A 675 -19.44 14.64 37.31
C THR A 675 -17.94 14.44 37.44
N THR A 676 -17.48 14.14 38.66
CA THR A 676 -16.10 13.77 38.94
C THR A 676 -15.64 12.63 38.01
N PRO A 677 -14.36 12.56 37.60
CA PRO A 677 -13.88 11.56 36.64
C PRO A 677 -14.25 10.11 36.97
N ASP A 678 -14.38 9.78 38.26
CA ASP A 678 -14.77 8.45 38.76
C ASP A 678 -16.25 8.05 38.50
N SER A 679 -17.07 8.95 37.94
CA SER A 679 -18.50 8.70 37.65
C SER A 679 -18.80 8.25 36.21
N LYS A 680 -17.80 8.25 35.30
CA LYS A 680 -17.99 7.72 33.95
C LYS A 680 -18.01 6.17 33.93
N PRO A 681 -18.80 5.54 33.05
CA PRO A 681 -18.89 4.09 32.97
C PRO A 681 -17.58 3.47 32.43
N THR A 682 -16.87 2.76 33.30
CA THR A 682 -15.68 1.95 33.00
C THR A 682 -15.86 0.55 33.59
N CYS A 683 -14.94 -0.39 33.37
CA CYS A 683 -15.04 -1.72 34.00
C CYS A 683 -14.96 -1.70 35.55
N LEU A 684 -14.62 -0.56 36.18
CA LEU A 684 -14.60 -0.39 37.63
C LEU A 684 -15.97 0.00 38.20
N THR A 685 -16.80 0.68 37.40
CA THR A 685 -18.18 1.05 37.77
C THR A 685 -19.20 0.03 37.27
N GLN A 686 -18.83 -0.83 36.32
CA GLN A 686 -19.55 -2.06 35.98
C GLN A 686 -19.42 -3.10 37.12
N ARG A 687 -20.51 -3.83 37.43
CA ARG A 687 -20.42 -5.00 38.32
C ARG A 687 -19.59 -6.10 37.64
N PRO A 688 -18.69 -6.79 38.36
CA PRO A 688 -18.03 -7.99 37.84
C PRO A 688 -19.04 -9.06 37.41
N PRO A 689 -18.67 -9.99 36.49
CA PRO A 689 -19.48 -11.15 36.15
C PRO A 689 -19.89 -11.97 37.39
N ALA A 690 -21.09 -12.56 37.35
CA ALA A 690 -21.61 -13.33 38.47
C ALA A 690 -20.73 -14.56 38.77
N GLY A 691 -20.15 -14.58 39.97
CA GLY A 691 -19.24 -15.62 40.46
C GLY A 691 -18.17 -15.01 41.37
N VAL A 692 -17.15 -15.79 41.72
CA VAL A 692 -16.06 -15.30 42.58
C VAL A 692 -15.11 -14.43 41.76
N ALA A 693 -15.28 -13.11 41.85
CA ALA A 693 -14.29 -12.14 41.43
C ALA A 693 -13.34 -11.83 42.60
N GLU A 694 -12.04 -11.87 42.35
CA GLU A 694 -10.98 -11.50 43.30
C GLU A 694 -10.59 -10.03 43.10
N SER A 695 -10.29 -9.31 44.19
CA SER A 695 -9.72 -7.96 44.12
C SER A 695 -8.27 -8.01 43.62
N SER A 696 -7.91 -7.19 42.63
CA SER A 696 -6.55 -7.05 42.11
C SER A 696 -6.16 -5.58 42.06
N GLY A 697 -5.43 -5.11 43.09
CA GLY A 697 -5.02 -3.71 43.18
C GLY A 697 -6.23 -2.78 43.21
N ALA A 698 -6.26 -1.78 42.32
CA ALA A 698 -7.42 -0.89 42.15
C ALA A 698 -8.56 -1.48 41.29
N GLY A 699 -8.51 -2.75 40.91
CA GLY A 699 -9.49 -3.43 40.07
C GLY A 699 -9.83 -4.86 40.52
N TRP A 700 -10.21 -5.74 39.59
CA TRP A 700 -10.72 -7.08 39.88
C TRP A 700 -10.35 -8.10 38.80
N ILE A 701 -10.31 -9.39 39.16
CA ILE A 701 -10.11 -10.52 38.24
C ILE A 701 -11.19 -11.58 38.49
N TYR A 702 -11.79 -12.06 37.42
CA TYR A 702 -12.74 -13.17 37.38
C TYR A 702 -12.14 -14.32 36.56
N TYR A 703 -12.11 -15.53 37.13
CA TYR A 703 -11.73 -16.74 36.39
C TYR A 703 -12.99 -17.57 36.12
N ALA A 704 -13.24 -17.87 34.84
CA ALA A 704 -14.40 -18.66 34.46
C ALA A 704 -14.33 -20.10 35.04
N PRO A 705 -15.47 -20.80 35.16
CA PRO A 705 -15.48 -22.21 35.52
C PRO A 705 -14.61 -23.04 34.56
N THR A 706 -13.89 -24.03 35.10
CA THR A 706 -13.11 -24.95 34.28
C THR A 706 -14.02 -25.74 33.35
N GLY A 707 -13.61 -25.93 32.10
CA GLY A 707 -14.31 -26.76 31.13
C GLY A 707 -14.05 -28.26 31.33
N SER A 708 -14.36 -29.05 30.31
CA SER A 708 -14.04 -30.48 30.23
C SER A 708 -12.59 -30.76 30.64
N HIS A 709 -12.36 -31.89 31.33
CA HIS A 709 -11.04 -32.26 31.88
C HIS A 709 -10.43 -31.19 32.81
N GLN A 710 -11.28 -30.36 33.43
CA GLN A 710 -10.93 -29.27 34.33
C GLN A 710 -9.98 -28.21 33.70
N ARG A 711 -9.99 -28.05 32.37
CA ARG A 711 -9.14 -27.10 31.63
C ARG A 711 -9.57 -25.65 31.88
N ALA A 712 -8.62 -24.70 31.90
CA ALA A 712 -8.95 -23.27 31.94
C ALA A 712 -9.66 -22.85 30.64
N THR A 713 -10.71 -22.04 30.76
CA THR A 713 -11.59 -21.65 29.64
C THR A 713 -11.40 -20.18 29.29
N ALA A 714 -11.69 -19.29 30.25
CA ALA A 714 -11.47 -17.87 30.10
C ALA A 714 -11.16 -17.19 31.45
N ALA A 715 -10.56 -16.01 31.39
CA ALA A 715 -10.42 -15.12 32.54
C ALA A 715 -10.61 -13.66 32.10
N THR A 716 -11.30 -12.87 32.91
CA THR A 716 -11.54 -11.44 32.66
C THR A 716 -10.98 -10.62 33.81
N ALA A 717 -10.21 -9.59 33.51
CA ALA A 717 -9.72 -8.63 34.49
C ALA A 717 -10.20 -7.21 34.15
N CYS A 718 -10.49 -6.43 35.18
CA CYS A 718 -10.47 -4.98 35.11
C CYS A 718 -9.22 -4.48 35.84
N LEU A 719 -8.35 -3.80 35.12
CA LEU A 719 -7.01 -3.41 35.53
C LEU A 719 -6.93 -1.89 35.64
N LYS A 720 -6.41 -1.40 36.76
CA LYS A 720 -6.04 0.01 36.99
C LYS A 720 -4.84 0.03 37.94
N ASN A 721 -3.96 1.01 37.78
CA ASN A 721 -2.83 1.18 38.70
C ASN A 721 -3.29 1.75 40.06
N PRO A 722 -2.75 1.28 41.20
CA PRO A 722 -1.75 0.21 41.34
C PRO A 722 -2.34 -1.18 41.05
N LEU A 723 -1.56 -2.02 40.37
CA LEU A 723 -1.92 -3.40 40.03
C LEU A 723 -1.77 -4.34 41.24
N GLY A 724 -2.53 -5.45 41.24
CA GLY A 724 -2.45 -6.47 42.28
C GLY A 724 -1.25 -7.41 42.14
N THR A 725 -0.88 -8.08 43.23
CA THR A 725 0.21 -9.05 43.29
C THR A 725 -0.29 -10.45 42.96
N GLY A 726 0.08 -10.98 41.79
CA GLY A 726 -0.27 -12.34 41.38
C GLY A 726 0.62 -13.43 41.99
N THR A 727 0.41 -14.68 41.57
CA THR A 727 1.24 -15.83 41.99
C THR A 727 1.85 -16.54 40.79
N ALA A 728 3.06 -17.08 40.98
CA ALA A 728 3.79 -17.81 39.95
C ALA A 728 2.99 -19.02 39.41
N SER A 729 3.17 -19.36 38.13
CA SER A 729 2.50 -20.52 37.56
C SER A 729 3.01 -21.81 38.19
N ASN A 730 2.12 -22.79 38.31
CA ASN A 730 2.47 -24.14 38.71
C ASN A 730 2.45 -25.08 37.48
N SER A 731 3.10 -26.23 37.58
CA SER A 731 3.19 -27.22 36.50
C SER A 731 1.92 -28.05 36.26
N ASN A 732 0.84 -27.79 36.99
CA ASN A 732 -0.29 -28.72 37.14
C ASN A 732 -1.51 -28.31 36.29
N SER A 733 -1.32 -27.54 35.21
CA SER A 733 -2.37 -27.30 34.24
C SER A 733 -2.71 -28.59 33.46
N PRO A 734 -4.01 -28.90 33.24
CA PRO A 734 -4.42 -30.01 32.40
C PRO A 734 -3.74 -29.99 31.04
N GLY A 735 -3.38 -31.18 30.53
CA GLY A 735 -2.69 -31.33 29.25
C GLY A 735 -1.19 -31.05 29.25
N MET A 736 -0.58 -30.57 30.35
CA MET A 736 0.84 -30.20 30.39
C MET A 736 1.80 -31.34 29.97
N THR A 737 1.60 -32.56 30.47
CA THR A 737 2.42 -33.73 30.10
C THR A 737 2.24 -34.09 28.62
N THR A 738 1.00 -34.08 28.14
CA THR A 738 0.66 -34.33 26.72
C THR A 738 1.31 -33.30 25.81
N ALA A 739 1.24 -32.02 26.17
CA ALA A 739 1.85 -30.91 25.43
C ALA A 739 3.38 -31.05 25.35
N ARG A 740 4.04 -31.37 26.48
CA ARG A 740 5.50 -31.60 26.51
C ARG A 740 5.92 -32.78 25.64
N ASN A 741 5.16 -33.87 25.66
CA ASN A 741 5.44 -35.04 24.82
C ASN A 741 5.23 -34.73 23.33
N ARG A 742 4.14 -34.02 22.98
CA ARG A 742 3.89 -33.58 21.60
C ARG A 742 4.94 -32.58 21.12
N ALA A 743 5.35 -31.61 21.94
CA ALA A 743 6.40 -30.65 21.61
C ALA A 743 7.73 -31.34 21.24
N LYS A 744 8.14 -32.36 22.03
CA LYS A 744 9.32 -33.19 21.74
C LYS A 744 9.19 -33.98 20.43
N ALA A 745 7.99 -34.46 20.11
CA ALA A 745 7.73 -35.19 18.85
C ALA A 745 7.69 -34.25 17.63
N LEU A 746 7.16 -33.04 17.77
CA LEU A 746 7.11 -32.02 16.71
C LEU A 746 8.47 -31.40 16.42
N LEU A 747 9.32 -31.25 17.44
CA LEU A 747 10.65 -30.64 17.37
C LEU A 747 11.70 -31.52 18.09
N PRO A 748 12.05 -32.69 17.52
CA PRO A 748 13.05 -33.58 18.10
C PRO A 748 14.43 -32.91 18.12
N GLY A 749 15.20 -33.13 19.18
CA GLY A 749 16.57 -32.63 19.32
C GLY A 749 16.71 -31.16 19.78
N VAL A 750 15.63 -30.37 19.85
CA VAL A 750 15.70 -28.99 20.37
C VAL A 750 15.88 -29.00 21.90
N PRO A 751 16.96 -28.43 22.46
CA PRO A 751 17.19 -28.41 23.90
C PRO A 751 16.30 -27.38 24.62
N GLY A 752 16.10 -27.57 25.92
CA GLY A 752 15.42 -26.62 26.81
C GLY A 752 13.92 -26.90 27.06
N VAL A 753 13.26 -25.95 27.73
CA VAL A 753 11.83 -26.04 28.05
C VAL A 753 11.01 -25.53 26.86
N LEU A 754 10.39 -26.44 26.13
CA LEU A 754 9.58 -26.10 24.96
C LEU A 754 8.16 -25.64 25.30
N VAL A 755 7.61 -26.02 26.46
CA VAL A 755 6.21 -25.77 26.85
C VAL A 755 6.14 -25.19 28.27
N ASN A 756 5.50 -24.04 28.39
CA ASN A 756 5.24 -23.34 29.65
C ASN A 756 3.80 -23.55 30.13
N SER A 757 3.59 -23.33 31.43
CA SER A 757 2.25 -23.19 32.03
C SER A 757 1.91 -21.71 31.99
N CYS A 758 1.16 -21.33 30.96
CA CYS A 758 0.92 -19.96 30.54
C CYS A 758 -0.31 -19.39 31.24
N HIS A 759 -0.18 -18.21 31.82
CA HIS A 759 -1.26 -17.49 32.48
C HIS A 759 -2.24 -16.89 31.46
N LEU A 760 -3.56 -16.98 31.71
CA LEU A 760 -4.55 -16.22 30.93
C LEU A 760 -4.54 -14.74 31.34
N ILE A 761 -4.63 -14.44 32.64
CA ILE A 761 -4.26 -13.14 33.20
C ILE A 761 -2.86 -13.27 33.82
N PRO A 762 -1.84 -12.53 33.33
CA PRO A 762 -0.47 -12.58 33.83
C PRO A 762 -0.32 -12.27 35.32
N LYS A 763 0.71 -12.85 35.96
CA LYS A 763 0.99 -12.65 37.39
C LYS A 763 1.24 -11.18 37.76
N GLU A 764 1.81 -10.41 36.83
CA GLU A 764 2.11 -8.99 37.02
C GLU A 764 0.89 -8.07 36.92
N PHE A 765 -0.27 -8.62 36.55
CA PHE A 765 -1.58 -7.94 36.60
C PHE A 765 -2.44 -8.46 37.76
N GLY A 766 -1.87 -9.23 38.69
CA GLY A 766 -2.56 -9.88 39.81
C GLY A 766 -3.00 -11.31 39.54
N GLY A 767 -2.72 -11.85 38.35
CA GLY A 767 -3.14 -13.20 37.96
C GLY A 767 -2.57 -14.29 38.85
N ARG A 768 -3.43 -15.21 39.30
CA ARG A 768 -3.01 -16.32 40.17
C ARG A 768 -2.56 -17.52 39.36
N GLY A 769 -1.51 -18.20 39.84
CA GLY A 769 -1.08 -19.50 39.33
C GLY A 769 -1.99 -20.63 39.80
N ILE A 770 -3.26 -20.59 39.38
CA ILE A 770 -4.29 -21.59 39.68
C ILE A 770 -4.79 -22.24 38.39
N GLN A 771 -5.36 -23.43 38.51
CA GLN A 771 -5.83 -24.23 37.37
C GLN A 771 -6.82 -23.52 36.44
N ARG A 772 -7.62 -22.57 36.95
CA ARG A 772 -8.58 -21.78 36.14
C ARG A 772 -7.92 -20.68 35.29
N ASN A 773 -6.64 -20.42 35.52
CA ASN A 773 -5.88 -19.34 34.88
C ASN A 773 -4.63 -19.86 34.15
N LEU A 774 -4.41 -21.18 34.09
CA LEU A 774 -3.17 -21.78 33.54
C LEU A 774 -3.49 -22.79 32.44
N THR A 775 -2.75 -22.70 31.32
CA THR A 775 -2.86 -23.63 30.17
C THR A 775 -1.48 -24.04 29.64
N PRO A 776 -1.34 -25.15 28.90
CA PRO A 776 -0.11 -25.47 28.19
C PRO A 776 0.03 -24.63 26.90
N CYS A 777 1.12 -23.89 26.77
CA CYS A 777 1.47 -23.21 25.52
C CYS A 777 2.98 -23.26 25.22
N TRP A 778 3.39 -22.98 23.98
CA TRP A 778 4.82 -22.94 23.64
C TRP A 778 5.55 -21.88 24.48
N ALA A 779 6.74 -22.20 24.98
CA ALA A 779 7.55 -21.25 25.75
C ALA A 779 7.95 -20.01 24.92
N THR A 780 8.21 -20.20 23.62
CA THR A 780 8.53 -19.18 22.62
C THR A 780 8.07 -19.72 21.25
N PRO A 781 7.35 -18.96 20.41
CA PRO A 781 7.05 -17.51 20.53
C PRO A 781 5.85 -17.15 21.42
N VAL A 782 5.04 -18.14 21.84
CA VAL A 782 3.72 -17.89 22.43
C VAL A 782 3.78 -17.22 23.81
N ASN A 783 4.39 -17.89 24.81
CA ASN A 783 4.46 -17.34 26.17
C ASN A 783 5.45 -16.16 26.26
N VAL A 784 6.64 -16.31 25.69
CA VAL A 784 7.68 -15.28 25.58
C VAL A 784 7.77 -14.89 24.10
N GLY A 785 7.36 -13.66 23.80
CA GLY A 785 6.89 -13.19 22.49
C GLY A 785 5.43 -12.75 22.60
N GLU A 786 4.56 -13.25 21.72
CA GLU A 786 3.19 -12.77 21.47
C GLU A 786 2.37 -12.40 22.72
N MET A 787 2.22 -13.30 23.71
CA MET A 787 1.47 -12.98 24.95
C MET A 787 2.17 -11.92 25.83
N THR A 788 3.50 -11.89 25.80
CA THR A 788 4.31 -10.89 26.52
C THR A 788 4.22 -9.51 25.84
N ASP A 789 4.07 -9.45 24.51
CA ASP A 789 3.95 -8.20 23.77
C ASP A 789 2.59 -7.53 24.04
N ILE A 790 1.51 -8.31 24.02
CA ILE A 790 0.17 -7.87 24.46
C ILE A 790 0.21 -7.36 25.92
N GLN A 791 0.85 -8.12 26.82
CA GLN A 791 1.05 -7.72 28.21
C GLN A 791 1.86 -6.41 28.33
N THR A 792 2.83 -6.18 27.45
CA THR A 792 3.66 -4.96 27.44
C THR A 792 2.86 -3.75 26.97
N ALA A 793 2.05 -3.89 25.92
CA ALA A 793 1.13 -2.84 25.45
C ALA A 793 0.12 -2.45 26.54
N VAL A 794 -0.54 -3.42 27.17
CA VAL A 794 -1.49 -3.19 28.28
C VAL A 794 -0.80 -2.50 29.47
N ARG A 795 0.42 -2.91 29.85
CA ARG A 795 1.17 -2.25 30.92
C ARG A 795 1.55 -0.81 30.58
N ALA A 796 2.03 -0.56 29.36
CA ALA A 796 2.40 0.77 28.91
C ALA A 796 1.21 1.74 28.98
N PHE A 797 0.00 1.27 28.63
CA PHE A 797 -1.22 2.04 28.77
C PHE A 797 -1.64 2.27 30.24
N LEU A 798 -1.61 1.24 31.08
CA LEU A 798 -1.91 1.36 32.52
C LEU A 798 -0.98 2.35 33.23
N ASN A 799 0.29 2.44 32.80
CA ASN A 799 1.25 3.42 33.32
C ASN A 799 0.87 4.88 32.98
N LYS A 800 0.09 5.12 31.91
CA LYS A 800 -0.53 6.43 31.60
C LYS A 800 -1.78 6.73 32.47
N ARG A 801 -1.98 6.00 33.57
CA ARG A 801 -3.15 6.05 34.48
C ARG A 801 -4.49 5.67 33.83
N GLY A 802 -4.46 4.94 32.72
CA GLY A 802 -5.66 4.38 32.10
C GLY A 802 -6.28 3.23 32.91
N THR A 803 -7.46 2.80 32.47
CA THR A 803 -8.18 1.62 32.98
C THR A 803 -8.38 0.64 31.81
N VAL A 804 -8.21 -0.67 32.04
CA VAL A 804 -8.33 -1.69 30.97
C VAL A 804 -9.19 -2.85 31.42
N ARG A 805 -10.19 -3.23 30.62
CA ARG A 805 -10.86 -4.52 30.70
C ARG A 805 -10.19 -5.46 29.71
N MET A 806 -9.66 -6.58 30.19
CA MET A 806 -9.02 -7.60 29.36
C MET A 806 -9.69 -8.95 29.64
N THR A 807 -10.25 -9.59 28.61
CA THR A 807 -10.73 -10.97 28.66
C THR A 807 -9.83 -11.84 27.81
N VAL A 808 -9.34 -12.95 28.35
CA VAL A 808 -8.48 -13.90 27.65
C VAL A 808 -9.17 -15.26 27.64
N THR A 809 -9.45 -15.78 26.45
CA THR A 809 -10.16 -17.05 26.22
C THR A 809 -9.22 -18.05 25.57
N ALA A 810 -9.11 -19.24 26.14
CA ALA A 810 -8.34 -20.35 25.58
C ALA A 810 -9.23 -21.17 24.63
N GLN A 811 -8.84 -21.21 23.35
CA GLN A 811 -9.62 -21.87 22.29
C GLN A 811 -9.24 -23.34 22.15
N TYR A 812 -10.21 -24.23 22.20
CA TYR A 812 -10.01 -25.69 22.12
C TYR A 812 -10.75 -26.26 20.92
N LYS A 813 -10.12 -27.23 20.24
CA LYS A 813 -10.63 -27.85 19.01
C LYS A 813 -11.98 -28.56 19.23
N ASP A 814 -12.15 -29.16 20.41
CA ASP A 814 -13.33 -29.93 20.80
C ASP A 814 -13.42 -30.05 22.34
N THR A 815 -14.35 -30.87 22.84
CA THR A 815 -14.56 -31.13 24.27
C THR A 815 -13.53 -32.07 24.91
N ALA A 816 -12.75 -32.82 24.13
CA ALA A 816 -11.71 -33.75 24.61
C ALA A 816 -10.30 -33.10 24.66
N ALA A 817 -10.05 -32.07 23.84
CA ALA A 817 -8.77 -31.39 23.75
C ALA A 817 -8.34 -30.73 25.08
N VAL A 818 -7.21 -31.16 25.65
CA VAL A 818 -6.66 -30.58 26.90
C VAL A 818 -5.60 -29.50 26.66
N ILE A 819 -5.33 -29.16 25.41
CA ILE A 819 -4.35 -28.14 24.99
C ILE A 819 -5.08 -27.16 24.07
N PRO A 820 -5.08 -25.85 24.34
CA PRO A 820 -5.70 -24.89 23.45
C PRO A 820 -4.90 -24.76 22.15
N TYR A 821 -5.57 -24.55 21.02
CA TYR A 821 -4.91 -24.30 19.73
C TYR A 821 -4.59 -22.82 19.52
N ALA A 822 -5.27 -21.92 20.24
CA ALA A 822 -5.06 -20.47 20.23
C ALA A 822 -5.58 -19.82 21.53
N PHE A 823 -5.25 -18.53 21.72
CA PHE A 823 -5.79 -17.66 22.75
C PHE A 823 -6.39 -16.40 22.11
N THR A 824 -7.54 -15.94 22.61
CA THR A 824 -8.19 -14.72 22.14
C THR A 824 -8.27 -13.70 23.27
N PHE A 825 -7.65 -12.54 23.07
CA PHE A 825 -7.63 -11.39 23.97
C PHE A 825 -8.64 -10.34 23.46
N GLN A 826 -9.67 -10.08 24.26
CA GLN A 826 -10.60 -8.97 24.05
C GLN A 826 -10.27 -7.87 25.03
N ILE A 827 -9.82 -6.72 24.51
CA ILE A 827 -9.32 -5.59 25.31
C ILE A 827 -10.17 -4.36 25.04
N THR A 828 -10.66 -3.73 26.11
CA THR A 828 -11.33 -2.43 26.08
C THR A 828 -10.60 -1.51 27.04
N ALA A 829 -10.14 -0.36 26.57
CA ALA A 829 -9.40 0.60 27.37
C ALA A 829 -10.19 1.90 27.59
N TRP A 830 -9.89 2.57 28.68
CA TRP A 830 -10.36 3.92 28.99
C TRP A 830 -9.18 4.79 29.45
N ASP A 831 -9.15 6.04 29.02
CA ASP A 831 -8.13 7.02 29.43
C ASP A 831 -8.22 7.35 30.94
N SER A 832 -7.29 8.19 31.42
CA SER A 832 -7.27 8.64 32.82
C SER A 832 -8.48 9.49 33.24
N ARG A 833 -9.36 9.86 32.30
CA ARG A 833 -10.59 10.62 32.50
C ARG A 833 -11.86 9.75 32.29
N GLY A 834 -11.71 8.44 32.05
CA GLY A 834 -12.80 7.50 31.84
C GLY A 834 -13.44 7.54 30.45
N ASN A 835 -12.80 8.16 29.44
CA ASN A 835 -13.26 8.09 28.04
C ASN A 835 -12.76 6.80 27.38
N PRO A 836 -13.53 6.15 26.48
CA PRO A 836 -13.04 5.01 25.70
C PRO A 836 -11.74 5.35 24.94
N TYR A 837 -10.81 4.41 24.88
CA TYR A 837 -9.53 4.56 24.18
C TYR A 837 -9.24 3.32 23.31
N PRO A 838 -8.88 3.49 22.03
CA PRO A 838 -8.49 2.38 21.15
C PRO A 838 -7.05 1.97 21.48
N LEU A 839 -6.89 1.02 22.41
CA LEU A 839 -5.59 0.44 22.71
C LEU A 839 -5.24 -0.60 21.64
N ALA A 840 -4.21 -0.33 20.83
CA ALA A 840 -3.65 -1.31 19.91
C ALA A 840 -3.15 -2.56 20.65
N VAL A 841 -3.46 -3.74 20.11
CA VAL A 841 -3.13 -5.05 20.68
C VAL A 841 -2.39 -5.86 19.62
N PRO A 842 -1.10 -6.21 19.84
CA PRO A 842 -0.32 -7.00 18.89
C PRO A 842 -1.05 -8.26 18.41
N GLY A 843 -1.03 -8.50 17.10
CA GLY A 843 -1.64 -9.69 16.48
C GLY A 843 -3.17 -9.71 16.58
N GLY A 844 -3.83 -8.54 16.62
CA GLY A 844 -5.29 -8.42 16.74
C GLY A 844 -5.86 -9.06 18.02
N GLY A 845 -5.01 -9.34 19.02
CA GLY A 845 -5.37 -10.10 20.21
C GLY A 845 -5.57 -11.61 19.98
N THR A 846 -5.25 -12.19 18.81
CA THR A 846 -5.28 -13.65 18.62
C THR A 846 -3.88 -14.24 18.56
N VAL A 847 -3.55 -15.05 19.56
CA VAL A 847 -2.25 -15.70 19.73
C VAL A 847 -2.40 -17.17 19.37
N GLN A 848 -1.75 -17.62 18.29
CA GLN A 848 -1.82 -19.03 17.86
C GLN A 848 -0.86 -19.88 18.70
N ASN A 849 -1.27 -21.07 19.15
CA ASN A 849 -0.40 -21.95 19.94
C ASN A 849 0.57 -22.73 19.04
N VAL A 850 1.34 -22.01 18.21
CA VAL A 850 2.13 -22.52 17.08
C VAL A 850 3.62 -22.20 17.26
N LYS A 851 4.49 -23.07 16.75
CA LYS A 851 5.93 -22.81 16.61
C LYS A 851 6.43 -23.37 15.28
N GLY A 852 6.94 -22.51 14.40
CA GLY A 852 7.42 -22.90 13.06
C GLY A 852 6.37 -23.67 12.26
N GLY A 853 5.14 -23.16 12.21
CA GLY A 853 3.98 -23.81 11.56
C GLY A 853 3.35 -24.98 12.32
N LYS A 854 3.94 -25.45 13.43
CA LYS A 854 3.45 -26.63 14.19
C LYS A 854 2.61 -26.23 15.40
N ASN A 855 1.31 -26.55 15.39
CA ASN A 855 0.40 -26.29 16.54
C ASN A 855 0.62 -27.30 17.68
N LEU A 856 0.65 -26.80 18.92
CA LEU A 856 0.82 -27.62 20.13
C LEU A 856 -0.42 -28.47 20.44
N SER A 857 -1.60 -28.04 19.99
CA SER A 857 -2.84 -28.83 20.07
C SER A 857 -2.85 -29.95 19.01
N PRO A 858 -3.41 -31.14 19.29
CA PRO A 858 -3.46 -32.32 18.39
C PRO A 858 -3.95 -32.11 16.96
#